data_AF-A0A0S2F6S6-F1
#
_entry.id   AF-A0A0S2F6S6-F1
#
_cell.length_a   1.000
_cell.length_b   1.000
_cell.length_c   1.000
_cell.angle_alpha   90.00
_cell.angle_beta   90.00
_cell.angle_gamma   90.00
#
_symmetry.space_group_name_H-M   'P 1'
#
loop_
_entity.id
_entity.type
_entity.pdbx_description
1 polymer ?
#
loop_
_entity_poly.entity_id
_entity_poly.type
_entity_poly.pdbx_seq_one_letter_code
_entity_poly.pdbx_strand_id
1 'polypeptide(L)'
;MLLMREHLHALGFASEIFAEHLDPALGGAIRPYHELAASLSPQDLLIVRHSMGHDQLENLLALNCRKVLMYHNITPAGFFDTGSVFHRYSLLGREQLSVLKGAVEHAFADSRYNASELQALGFGEVDVLPVLVRDEKYAKAREPRCLESGLGRPWTVLFVGRICENKGHGDLIAVAEHWLKRHPAHPIKFVCVGGYSVDDPFYIGLRRRLDAAGLGTVVQFLGKVPDEELLDWYTRADCYLSLSRHEGFGVPIIEAMLCDLPVIALQEAAVAETMGGAGLGLADTAPAAVCAQLFRLMRNRPLRRHIVEGQRQRALAFRSQAIRGDIIAALDRLSIAIPRRNHASATEPVGPDGSIRFEGPCESSYSLASVNRELAKALSARGERVRLFCTEGPGDYVPDAGAVKQLDATTRELMQVSADAGKPSVVVRNLYPPRVRDARGELNSGYFFWEESAFPDQYVADFNLSLDSLLAPSRFVASTLRSSGVNLPIRFVGTGADHILDVEPEALPVKLTEGFRFLHVSSGFPRKGADILLEAWATAFAGRRDVCLIIKTFPNVHNDIPQRVEELKRSRPGFPPVQVLMEDYTPGQIRSLYQACHAYVAPSRGEGFGLPMAEAMLHRIPVIATGWGGHVDFCNEDTSYPIRYRLVRSSSHLAGQEAPLWAEPDATHLAELMQRVKADPDGEVAQRVESAHRLISAEYSWERVAQRCEDAFAELKGMERDFSAQPLRLAWISTWNEACGIAAYSRYLLDHVDESEVKVSVYGRHNTSVPDGKTRLTPAWKDCSESSLRGLVDAVLRDGNETAVIQFNFGFFNVQALAEAVSLLDEAGVSVVLMLHSTRDVDKPDFKASLRTGLEGLKRAARILVHSEEDLNRLIEFGLGERAAIFHHGVMDVAGRGQLAARDALEVDPAVKIVASYGFMLPHKGLIEVVEAFAELCKARDDVYLFMVNALYPDASSTQLHHELLARMDSLGIRSKVRMFTDFLPEEVGLCLLEAADLIVFPYQNTAESSSAAVRFGIATRRPVATTSLGIFSDIEGQGLRFRGREARDIAADLKQWFSDDSLERSMHGRDAWIGARSWPRLMLKMTNLLRGLVIDAASPDPARYTRNFNKD
;
A
#
# COMPACT_ATOMS: atom_id res chain seq x y z
N MET A 1 20.19 17.28 8.10
CA MET A 1 19.72 17.79 9.42
C MET A 1 18.26 18.19 9.37
N LEU A 2 17.85 19.14 8.51
CA LEU A 2 16.44 19.56 8.39
C LEU A 2 15.47 18.39 8.14
N LEU A 3 15.80 17.51 7.19
CA LEU A 3 14.98 16.33 6.89
C LEU A 3 14.91 15.32 8.06
N MET A 4 15.97 15.21 8.87
CA MET A 4 15.94 14.40 10.10
C MET A 4 14.97 14.99 11.12
N ARG A 5 14.99 16.32 11.30
CA ARG A 5 14.04 17.02 12.17
C ARG A 5 12.60 16.84 11.70
N GLU A 6 12.34 16.96 10.40
CA GLU A 6 11.01 16.71 9.81
C GLU A 6 10.50 15.30 10.15
N HIS A 7 11.35 14.27 10.04
CA HIS A 7 10.99 12.90 10.41
C HIS A 7 10.78 12.71 11.91
N LEU A 8 11.61 13.31 12.76
CA LEU A 8 11.45 13.24 14.22
C LEU A 8 10.18 13.97 14.67
N HIS A 9 9.87 15.14 14.09
CA HIS A 9 8.58 15.83 14.29
C HIS A 9 7.41 14.97 13.86
N ALA A 10 7.50 14.31 12.70
CA ALA A 10 6.47 13.38 12.21
C ALA A 10 6.32 12.11 13.07
N LEU A 11 7.31 11.79 13.90
CA LEU A 11 7.28 10.73 14.92
C LEU A 11 6.86 11.24 16.31
N GLY A 12 6.48 12.52 16.42
CA GLY A 12 5.96 13.11 17.66
C GLY A 12 7.01 13.71 18.61
N PHE A 13 8.29 13.79 18.20
CA PHE A 13 9.33 14.40 19.02
C PHE A 13 9.38 15.92 18.82
N ALA A 14 9.61 16.66 19.90
CA ALA A 14 10.11 18.04 19.80
C ALA A 14 11.61 17.98 19.45
N SER A 15 12.01 18.57 18.34
CA SER A 15 13.40 18.50 17.86
C SER A 15 13.84 19.84 17.29
N GLU A 16 15.00 20.31 17.73
CA GLU A 16 15.62 21.56 17.26
C GLU A 16 17.04 21.32 16.77
N ILE A 17 17.53 22.19 15.89
CA ILE A 17 18.88 22.13 15.33
C ILE A 17 19.67 23.33 15.84
N PHE A 18 20.87 23.08 16.35
CA PHE A 18 21.77 24.12 16.87
C PHE A 18 23.10 24.12 16.11
N ALA A 19 23.62 25.32 15.83
CA ALA A 19 24.92 25.48 15.17
C ALA A 19 25.66 26.74 15.64
N GLU A 20 26.99 26.69 15.68
CA GLU A 20 27.85 27.81 16.06
C GLU A 20 27.97 28.84 14.93
N HIS A 21 28.10 28.35 13.69
CA HIS A 21 28.13 29.19 12.49
C HIS A 21 26.83 29.02 11.72
N LEU A 22 26.05 30.10 11.61
CA LEU A 22 24.77 30.13 10.90
C LEU A 22 24.96 30.75 9.52
N ASP A 23 24.55 30.02 8.48
CA ASP A 23 24.40 30.59 7.15
C ASP A 23 23.18 31.54 7.15
N PRO A 24 23.32 32.82 6.72
CA PRO A 24 22.20 33.75 6.68
C PRO A 24 20.98 33.23 5.89
N ALA A 25 21.19 32.35 4.90
CA ALA A 25 20.11 31.74 4.12
C ALA A 25 19.26 30.73 4.92
N LEU A 26 19.70 30.31 6.11
CA LEU A 26 19.02 29.35 6.99
C LEU A 26 18.37 30.03 8.23
N GLY A 27 18.24 31.37 8.20
CA GLY A 27 17.64 32.15 9.28
C GLY A 27 16.23 31.67 9.65
N GLY A 28 15.98 31.47 10.94
CA GLY A 28 14.70 30.99 11.48
C GLY A 28 14.53 29.47 11.53
N ALA A 29 15.33 28.70 10.78
CA ALA A 29 15.26 27.23 10.78
C ALA A 29 16.27 26.55 11.70
N ILE A 30 17.35 27.23 12.11
CA ILE A 30 18.42 26.72 12.97
C ILE A 30 18.68 27.73 14.09
N ARG A 31 18.87 27.25 15.32
CA ARG A 31 19.12 28.07 16.51
C ARG A 31 20.63 28.25 16.77
N PRO A 32 21.07 29.38 17.34
CA PRO A 32 22.46 29.58 17.73
C PRO A 32 22.92 28.60 18.81
N TYR A 33 24.15 28.09 18.70
CA TYR A 33 24.73 27.14 19.67
C TYR A 33 24.71 27.64 21.13
N HIS A 34 24.90 28.94 21.37
CA HIS A 34 24.91 29.49 22.72
C HIS A 34 23.55 29.39 23.45
N GLU A 35 22.45 29.15 22.73
CA GLU A 35 21.13 28.90 23.32
C GLU A 35 20.90 27.43 23.70
N LEU A 36 21.81 26.52 23.29
CA LEU A 36 21.65 25.07 23.46
C LEU A 36 21.52 24.69 24.94
N ALA A 37 22.45 25.17 25.78
CA ALA A 37 22.50 24.80 27.19
C ALA A 37 21.23 25.20 27.95
N ALA A 38 20.62 26.35 27.61
CA ALA A 38 19.37 26.81 28.22
C ALA A 38 18.13 26.05 27.73
N SER A 39 18.26 25.29 26.63
CA SER A 39 17.14 24.58 25.97
C SER A 39 17.11 23.08 26.27
N LEU A 40 18.03 22.55 27.10
CA LEU A 40 18.20 21.12 27.35
C LEU A 40 17.84 20.74 28.79
N SER A 41 17.22 19.58 28.93
CA SER A 41 16.98 18.85 30.17
C SER A 41 17.77 17.53 30.22
N PRO A 42 17.92 16.90 31.41
CA PRO A 42 18.61 15.62 31.53
C PRO A 42 17.98 14.46 30.73
N GLN A 43 16.70 14.57 30.39
CA GLN A 43 15.97 13.55 29.64
C GLN A 43 16.09 13.72 28.13
N ASP A 44 16.56 14.88 27.66
CA ASP A 44 16.70 15.14 26.24
C ASP A 44 17.89 14.39 25.64
N LEU A 45 17.71 13.95 24.40
CA LEU A 45 18.76 13.34 23.60
C LEU A 45 19.41 14.38 22.69
N LEU A 46 20.70 14.61 22.88
CA LEU A 46 21.52 15.39 21.97
C LEU A 46 22.16 14.48 20.90
N ILE A 47 21.81 14.72 19.63
CA ILE A 47 22.46 14.07 18.50
C ILE A 47 23.68 14.92 18.08
N VAL A 48 24.87 14.45 18.44
CA VAL A 48 26.14 15.12 18.12
C VAL A 48 26.57 14.70 16.72
N ARG A 49 26.41 15.60 15.74
CA ARG A 49 26.92 15.37 14.37
C ARG A 49 28.39 15.71 14.28
N HIS A 50 29.23 14.70 14.12
CA HIS A 50 30.68 14.85 14.05
C HIS A 50 31.18 14.56 12.63
N SER A 51 31.69 15.61 11.96
CA SER A 51 32.22 15.54 10.58
C SER A 51 33.56 16.27 10.41
N MET A 52 34.00 16.97 11.46
CA MET A 52 35.27 17.68 11.57
C MET A 52 35.47 18.05 13.04
N GLY A 53 36.70 18.35 13.47
CA GLY A 53 36.96 18.84 14.81
C GLY A 53 36.41 20.25 15.05
N HIS A 54 36.15 20.57 16.31
CA HIS A 54 35.62 21.86 16.74
C HIS A 54 36.13 22.25 18.13
N ASP A 55 36.10 23.53 18.48
CA ASP A 55 36.65 24.00 19.77
C ASP A 55 35.68 23.84 20.96
N GLN A 56 34.43 23.43 20.69
CA GLN A 56 33.36 23.31 21.69
C GLN A 56 33.32 21.98 22.47
N LEU A 57 34.34 21.11 22.40
CA LEU A 57 34.28 19.77 23.00
C LEU A 57 34.01 19.82 24.51
N GLU A 58 34.76 20.65 25.25
CA GLU A 58 34.59 20.75 26.72
C GLU A 58 33.18 21.23 27.09
N ASN A 59 32.66 22.22 26.38
CA ASN A 59 31.30 22.74 26.57
C ASN A 59 30.25 21.68 26.26
N LEU A 60 30.44 20.89 25.19
CA LEU A 60 29.55 19.80 24.81
C LEU A 60 29.53 18.69 25.87
N LEU A 61 30.69 18.33 26.41
CA LEU A 61 30.82 17.32 27.46
C LEU A 61 30.15 17.77 28.77
N ALA A 62 30.18 19.07 29.07
CA ALA A 62 29.56 19.66 30.26
C ALA A 62 28.02 19.72 30.22
N LEU A 63 27.38 19.49 29.06
CA LEU A 63 25.91 19.52 28.95
C LEU A 63 25.27 18.37 29.74
N ASN A 64 24.27 18.69 30.56
CA ASN A 64 23.55 17.70 31.37
C ASN A 64 22.37 17.11 30.59
N CYS A 65 22.67 16.23 29.63
CA CYS A 65 21.70 15.51 28.79
C CYS A 65 22.29 14.20 28.26
N ARG A 66 21.44 13.31 27.73
CA ARG A 66 21.87 12.11 26.98
C ARG A 66 22.51 12.53 25.66
N LYS A 67 23.47 11.75 25.16
CA LYS A 67 24.23 12.09 23.96
C LYS A 67 24.45 10.87 23.09
N VAL A 68 24.19 10.99 21.80
CA VAL A 68 24.56 10.01 20.79
C VAL A 68 25.42 10.64 19.72
N LEU A 69 26.36 9.87 19.19
CA LEU A 69 27.21 10.29 18.10
C LEU A 69 26.53 9.95 16.76
N MET A 70 26.52 10.91 15.85
CA MET A 70 26.16 10.71 14.44
C MET A 70 27.37 11.07 13.59
N TYR A 71 28.13 10.05 13.21
CA TYR A 71 29.41 10.21 12.53
C TYR A 71 29.25 10.26 11.01
N HIS A 72 29.72 11.36 10.43
CA HIS A 72 29.60 11.69 9.00
C HIS A 72 30.97 11.79 8.30
N ASN A 73 31.91 10.94 8.75
CA ASN A 73 33.28 10.83 8.27
C ASN A 73 34.15 12.10 8.50
N ILE A 74 35.46 11.93 8.69
CA ILE A 74 36.45 13.01 8.75
C ILE A 74 37.49 12.78 7.67
N THR A 75 37.55 13.70 6.70
CA THR A 75 38.53 13.64 5.61
C THR A 75 39.95 13.62 6.18
N PRO A 76 40.81 12.63 5.85
CA PRO A 76 42.16 12.52 6.39
C PRO A 76 42.98 13.80 6.18
N ALA A 77 43.77 14.17 7.20
CA ALA A 77 44.55 15.41 7.19
C ALA A 77 45.55 15.50 6.02
N GLY A 78 46.00 14.35 5.49
CA GLY A 78 46.90 14.29 4.34
C GLY A 78 46.32 14.84 3.03
N PHE A 79 45.01 15.07 2.94
CA PHE A 79 44.37 15.74 1.79
C PHE A 79 44.27 17.26 1.95
N PHE A 80 44.80 17.80 3.05
CA PHE A 80 44.82 19.24 3.31
C PHE A 80 46.26 19.71 3.49
N ASP A 81 46.55 20.91 2.99
CA ASP A 81 47.83 21.57 3.23
C ASP A 81 48.13 21.69 4.73
N THR A 82 49.37 21.45 5.14
CA THR A 82 49.75 21.36 6.57
C THR A 82 49.54 22.68 7.33
N GLY A 83 49.53 23.82 6.63
CA GLY A 83 49.20 25.14 7.20
C GLY A 83 47.70 25.45 7.25
N SER A 84 46.85 24.60 6.67
CA SER A 84 45.40 24.83 6.57
C SER A 84 44.67 24.56 7.88
N VAL A 85 43.67 25.37 8.18
CA VAL A 85 42.74 25.12 9.30
C VAL A 85 42.04 23.76 9.17
N PHE A 86 41.77 23.30 7.94
CA PHE A 86 41.14 21.98 7.72
C PHE A 86 42.07 20.82 8.08
N HIS A 87 43.39 20.97 7.93
CA HIS A 87 44.37 19.98 8.37
C HIS A 87 44.34 19.85 9.89
N ARG A 88 44.41 20.99 10.59
CA ARG A 88 44.32 21.05 12.06
C ARG A 88 43.01 20.44 12.57
N TYR A 89 41.86 20.88 12.06
CA TYR A 89 40.57 20.39 12.55
C TYR A 89 40.25 18.95 12.11
N SER A 90 40.87 18.43 11.04
CA SER A 90 40.81 17.00 10.71
C SER A 90 41.52 16.14 11.76
N LEU A 91 42.74 16.51 12.14
CA LEU A 91 43.48 15.83 13.22
C LEU A 91 42.74 15.95 14.55
N LEU A 92 42.32 17.16 14.91
CA LEU A 92 41.58 17.41 16.15
C LEU A 92 40.27 16.60 16.19
N GLY A 93 39.51 16.56 15.10
CA GLY A 93 38.25 15.81 15.06
C GLY A 93 38.44 14.31 15.29
N ARG A 94 39.53 13.74 14.78
CA ARG A 94 39.89 12.33 15.01
C ARG A 94 40.35 12.09 16.44
N GLU A 95 41.11 13.00 17.03
CA GLU A 95 41.47 12.97 18.44
C GLU A 95 40.22 13.00 19.33
N GLN A 96 39.28 13.91 19.01
CA GLN A 96 38.01 14.08 19.73
C GLN A 96 37.14 12.84 19.75
N LEU A 97 37.18 11.98 18.72
CA LEU A 97 36.46 10.69 18.73
C LEU A 97 36.87 9.81 19.92
N SER A 98 38.13 9.86 20.35
CA SER A 98 38.62 9.08 21.49
C SER A 98 37.98 9.53 22.81
N VAL A 99 37.70 10.82 22.93
CA VAL A 99 37.02 11.42 24.08
C VAL A 99 35.51 11.17 23.99
N LEU A 100 34.90 11.41 22.83
CA LEU A 100 33.47 11.23 22.59
C LEU A 100 33.01 9.79 22.83
N LYS A 101 33.87 8.81 22.53
CA LYS A 101 33.63 7.39 22.84
C LYS A 101 33.19 7.13 24.28
N GLY A 102 33.77 7.85 25.25
CA GLY A 102 33.43 7.71 26.67
C GLY A 102 32.26 8.59 27.12
N ALA A 103 31.74 9.45 26.24
CA ALA A 103 30.77 10.48 26.58
C ALA A 103 29.42 10.34 25.85
N VAL A 104 29.32 9.42 24.90
CA VAL A 104 28.07 9.09 24.19
C VAL A 104 27.56 7.72 24.60
N GLU A 105 26.25 7.55 24.66
CA GLU A 105 25.63 6.27 24.99
C GLU A 105 25.60 5.29 23.81
N HIS A 106 25.61 5.83 22.58
CA HIS A 106 25.66 5.05 21.35
C HIS A 106 26.23 5.86 20.18
N ALA A 107 26.69 5.16 19.13
CA ALA A 107 27.18 5.78 17.92
C ALA A 107 26.49 5.21 16.67
N PHE A 108 26.09 6.13 15.80
CA PHE A 108 25.60 5.86 14.46
C PHE A 108 26.62 6.36 13.44
N ALA A 109 26.74 5.65 12.33
CA ALA A 109 27.55 6.05 11.19
C ALA A 109 26.67 6.06 9.93
N ASP A 110 26.93 6.94 8.98
CA ASP A 110 26.15 7.00 7.74
C ASP A 110 26.51 5.92 6.69
N SER A 111 27.55 5.11 6.96
CA SER A 111 27.95 3.95 6.15
C SER A 111 28.67 2.89 6.99
N ARG A 112 28.75 1.65 6.50
CA ARG A 112 29.56 0.59 7.13
C ARG A 112 31.04 0.93 7.14
N TYR A 113 31.53 1.63 6.10
CA TYR A 113 32.91 2.13 6.09
C TYR A 113 33.20 3.00 7.32
N ASN A 114 32.32 3.96 7.61
CA ASN A 114 32.45 4.83 8.77
C ASN A 114 32.20 4.09 10.10
N ALA A 115 31.31 3.10 10.12
CA ALA A 115 31.10 2.25 11.28
C ALA A 115 32.37 1.46 11.63
N SER A 116 33.04 0.88 10.63
CA SER A 116 34.32 0.18 10.81
C SER A 116 35.42 1.10 11.32
N GLU A 117 35.44 2.37 10.91
CA GLU A 117 36.40 3.35 11.44
C GLU A 117 36.17 3.63 12.93
N LEU A 118 34.93 3.84 13.36
CA LEU A 118 34.61 4.00 14.78
C LEU A 118 34.93 2.74 15.59
N GLN A 119 34.60 1.56 15.06
CA GLN A 119 34.93 0.28 15.71
C GLN A 119 36.45 0.08 15.86
N ALA A 120 37.25 0.50 14.88
CA ALA A 120 38.71 0.45 14.97
C ALA A 120 39.27 1.40 16.05
N LEU A 121 38.57 2.51 16.34
CA LEU A 121 38.86 3.41 17.47
C LEU A 121 38.29 2.87 18.81
N GLY A 122 37.69 1.68 18.77
CA GLY A 122 37.21 0.92 19.91
C GLY A 122 35.83 1.34 20.41
N PHE A 123 35.03 2.07 19.63
CA PHE A 123 33.60 2.17 19.90
C PHE A 123 32.98 0.76 19.94
N GLY A 124 31.89 0.58 20.69
CA GLY A 124 31.19 -0.69 20.81
C GLY A 124 30.43 -1.08 19.54
N GLU A 125 29.19 -1.58 19.68
CA GLU A 125 28.32 -1.72 18.51
C GLU A 125 28.04 -0.33 17.89
N VAL A 126 28.18 -0.24 16.57
CA VAL A 126 27.93 0.98 15.79
C VAL A 126 26.92 0.64 14.71
N ASP A 127 25.77 1.30 14.73
CA ASP A 127 24.71 1.06 13.75
C ASP A 127 24.85 1.99 12.53
N VAL A 128 24.41 1.53 11.37
CA VAL A 128 24.45 2.32 10.13
C VAL A 128 23.10 3.00 9.92
N LEU A 129 23.11 4.34 9.88
CA LEU A 129 21.95 5.17 9.56
C LEU A 129 22.26 6.07 8.35
N PRO A 130 21.86 5.68 7.12
CA PRO A 130 22.18 6.39 5.88
C PRO A 130 21.79 7.88 5.86
N VAL A 131 22.46 8.67 5.01
CA VAL A 131 22.09 10.07 4.80
C VAL A 131 20.74 10.17 4.08
N LEU A 132 19.81 10.94 4.67
CA LEU A 132 18.51 11.24 4.10
C LEU A 132 18.60 12.06 2.80
N VAL A 133 17.95 11.58 1.73
CA VAL A 133 17.82 12.27 0.44
C VAL A 133 16.35 12.58 0.16
N ARG A 134 16.04 13.83 -0.24
CA ARG A 134 14.67 14.29 -0.54
C ARG A 134 14.30 13.92 -1.97
N ASP A 135 13.55 12.85 -2.16
CA ASP A 135 13.21 12.27 -3.47
C ASP A 135 12.16 13.08 -4.25
N GLU A 136 11.25 13.76 -3.57
CA GLU A 136 10.26 14.67 -4.18
C GLU A 136 10.89 15.77 -5.05
N LYS A 137 12.09 16.26 -4.67
CA LYS A 137 12.87 17.25 -5.42
C LYS A 137 13.18 16.78 -6.85
N TYR A 138 13.30 15.47 -7.04
CA TYR A 138 13.70 14.84 -8.30
C TYR A 138 12.51 14.19 -9.05
N ALA A 139 11.28 14.29 -8.51
CA ALA A 139 10.10 13.65 -9.10
C ALA A 139 9.75 14.19 -10.51
N LYS A 140 10.01 15.48 -10.77
CA LYS A 140 9.79 16.13 -12.08
C LYS A 140 10.80 15.71 -13.15
N ALA A 141 11.94 15.11 -12.78
CA ALA A 141 12.95 14.63 -13.72
C ALA A 141 12.57 13.30 -14.41
N ARG A 142 11.42 12.70 -14.05
CA ARG A 142 10.99 11.35 -14.46
C ARG A 142 10.28 11.27 -15.83
N GLU A 143 10.27 12.34 -16.63
CA GLU A 143 9.81 12.21 -18.01
C GLU A 143 10.78 11.32 -18.80
N PRO A 144 10.30 10.29 -19.52
CA PRO A 144 11.17 9.32 -20.18
C PRO A 144 12.01 10.01 -21.26
N ARG A 145 13.30 10.19 -20.97
CA ARG A 145 14.25 10.66 -21.96
C ARG A 145 14.41 9.56 -23.01
N CYS A 146 14.03 9.86 -24.26
CA CYS A 146 14.68 9.19 -25.37
C CYS A 146 16.18 9.47 -25.23
N LEU A 147 16.97 8.44 -24.95
CA LEU A 147 18.44 8.46 -25.07
C LEU A 147 18.84 8.58 -26.56
N GLU A 148 18.21 9.52 -27.29
CA GLU A 148 18.60 9.95 -28.61
C GLU A 148 19.90 10.74 -28.44
N SER A 149 21.00 10.01 -28.60
CA SER A 149 22.27 10.60 -29.00
C SER A 149 22.09 11.11 -30.43
N GLY A 150 21.50 12.30 -30.55
CA GLY A 150 21.51 13.10 -31.77
C GLY A 150 22.89 13.73 -31.94
N LEU A 151 23.53 13.44 -33.08
CA LEU A 151 24.78 14.01 -33.53
C LEU A 151 24.70 15.56 -33.50
N GLY A 152 25.56 16.22 -32.71
CA GLY A 152 25.69 17.69 -32.75
C GLY A 152 26.23 18.39 -31.49
N ARG A 153 26.14 17.78 -30.29
CA ARG A 153 26.69 18.33 -29.04
C ARG A 153 27.76 17.42 -28.40
N PRO A 154 28.72 17.97 -27.64
CA PRO A 154 29.63 17.15 -26.83
C PRO A 154 28.88 16.29 -25.81
N TRP A 155 29.42 15.11 -25.54
CA TRP A 155 28.93 14.22 -24.49
C TRP A 155 29.32 14.79 -23.12
N THR A 156 28.35 15.00 -22.24
CA THR A 156 28.53 15.73 -20.98
C THR A 156 28.69 14.78 -19.80
N VAL A 157 29.83 14.86 -19.14
CA VAL A 157 30.16 14.18 -17.88
C VAL A 157 29.95 15.15 -16.73
N LEU A 158 29.07 14.82 -15.80
CA LEU A 158 28.80 15.63 -14.62
C LEU A 158 29.61 15.13 -13.42
N PHE A 159 30.21 16.05 -12.68
CA PHE A 159 30.79 15.83 -11.35
C PHE A 159 30.14 16.84 -10.39
N VAL A 160 29.65 16.38 -9.24
CA VAL A 160 29.05 17.25 -8.22
C VAL A 160 29.75 17.07 -6.89
N GLY A 161 30.33 18.15 -6.37
CA GLY A 161 31.06 18.15 -5.11
C GLY A 161 31.99 19.35 -4.98
N ARG A 162 32.42 19.66 -3.75
CA ARG A 162 33.40 20.72 -3.47
C ARG A 162 34.69 20.47 -4.26
N ILE A 163 35.29 21.51 -4.84
CA ILE A 163 36.55 21.37 -5.57
C ILE A 163 37.70 21.28 -4.56
N CYS A 164 38.09 20.07 -4.20
CA CYS A 164 39.20 19.78 -3.28
C CYS A 164 39.90 18.46 -3.66
N GLU A 165 41.06 18.22 -3.05
CA GLU A 165 42.00 17.16 -3.45
C GLU A 165 41.40 15.74 -3.32
N ASN A 166 40.77 15.44 -2.18
CA ASN A 166 40.17 14.13 -1.93
C ASN A 166 39.03 13.76 -2.89
N LYS A 167 38.50 14.73 -3.65
CA LYS A 167 37.43 14.54 -4.64
C LYS A 167 37.95 14.16 -6.03
N GLY A 168 39.26 14.11 -6.23
CA GLY A 168 39.87 13.57 -7.46
C GLY A 168 39.81 14.48 -8.69
N HIS A 169 39.65 15.80 -8.52
CA HIS A 169 39.60 16.74 -9.64
C HIS A 169 40.89 16.76 -10.48
N GLY A 170 42.05 16.54 -9.85
CA GLY A 170 43.32 16.41 -10.56
C GLY A 170 43.38 15.18 -11.47
N ASP A 171 42.76 14.07 -11.03
CA ASP A 171 42.62 12.84 -11.82
C ASP A 171 41.61 13.04 -12.96
N LEU A 172 40.51 13.76 -12.71
CA LEU A 172 39.54 14.13 -13.75
C LEU A 172 40.18 14.94 -14.88
N ILE A 173 41.06 15.89 -14.56
CA ILE A 173 41.84 16.63 -15.59
C ILE A 173 42.74 15.68 -16.38
N ALA A 174 43.41 14.73 -15.71
CA ALA A 174 44.25 13.73 -16.38
C ALA A 174 43.42 12.84 -17.34
N VAL A 175 42.19 12.49 -16.97
CA VAL A 175 41.22 11.78 -17.81
C VAL A 175 40.85 12.63 -19.03
N ALA A 176 40.56 13.92 -18.85
CA ALA A 176 40.26 14.83 -19.95
C ALA A 176 41.45 14.99 -20.92
N GLU A 177 42.67 15.14 -20.41
CA GLU A 177 43.92 15.19 -21.22
C GLU A 177 44.09 13.89 -22.04
N HIS A 178 43.84 12.73 -21.42
CA HIS A 178 43.96 11.43 -22.09
C HIS A 178 42.89 11.23 -23.16
N TRP A 179 41.64 11.63 -22.88
CA TRP A 179 40.53 11.52 -23.81
C TRP A 179 40.78 12.30 -25.10
N LEU A 180 41.22 13.56 -25.01
CA LEU A 180 41.52 14.37 -26.20
C LEU A 180 42.60 13.75 -27.08
N LYS A 181 43.62 13.12 -26.46
CA LYS A 181 44.71 12.48 -27.20
C LYS A 181 44.28 11.19 -27.90
N ARG A 182 43.36 10.42 -27.31
CA ARG A 182 42.99 9.07 -27.80
C ARG A 182 41.67 8.99 -28.56
N HIS A 183 40.77 9.94 -28.34
CA HIS A 183 39.42 9.95 -28.90
C HIS A 183 39.03 11.31 -29.53
N PRO A 184 39.86 11.92 -30.41
CA PRO A 184 39.59 13.25 -30.95
C PRO A 184 38.30 13.33 -31.79
N ALA A 185 37.80 12.21 -32.30
CA ALA A 185 36.54 12.12 -33.05
C ALA A 185 35.28 12.11 -32.15
N HIS A 186 35.43 12.14 -30.82
CA HIS A 186 34.33 12.07 -29.86
C HIS A 186 34.39 13.25 -28.89
N PRO A 187 33.72 14.37 -29.21
CA PRO A 187 33.70 15.55 -28.35
C PRO A 187 33.10 15.22 -26.97
N ILE A 188 33.81 15.58 -25.91
CA ILE A 188 33.39 15.39 -24.51
C ILE A 188 33.52 16.70 -23.74
N LYS A 189 32.69 16.87 -22.71
CA LYS A 189 32.75 17.99 -21.78
C LYS A 189 32.58 17.49 -20.35
N PHE A 190 33.43 17.94 -19.45
CA PHE A 190 33.34 17.69 -18.01
C PHE A 190 32.82 18.95 -17.31
N VAL A 191 31.70 18.82 -16.62
CA VAL A 191 31.07 19.91 -15.86
C VAL A 191 31.17 19.59 -14.39
N CYS A 192 31.94 20.40 -13.66
CA CYS A 192 32.17 20.26 -12.22
C CYS A 192 31.37 21.34 -11.48
N VAL A 193 30.37 20.90 -10.72
CA VAL A 193 29.48 21.75 -9.93
C VAL A 193 29.80 21.59 -8.45
N GLY A 194 30.12 22.70 -7.79
CA GLY A 194 30.40 22.73 -6.36
C GLY A 194 31.30 23.87 -5.94
N GLY A 195 31.26 24.21 -4.65
CA GLY A 195 31.98 25.36 -4.12
C GLY A 195 33.51 25.19 -4.14
N TYR A 196 34.20 26.31 -4.31
CA TYR A 196 35.65 26.44 -4.20
C TYR A 196 36.01 27.87 -3.77
N SER A 197 37.24 28.07 -3.29
CA SER A 197 37.82 29.40 -3.11
C SER A 197 38.80 29.67 -4.25
N VAL A 198 38.77 30.89 -4.81
CA VAL A 198 39.71 31.29 -5.86
C VAL A 198 41.14 31.40 -5.35
N ASP A 199 41.30 31.61 -4.04
CA ASP A 199 42.59 31.72 -3.36
C ASP A 199 43.10 30.35 -2.85
N ASP A 200 42.34 29.27 -3.03
CA ASP A 200 42.76 27.92 -2.64
C ASP A 200 43.95 27.46 -3.50
N PRO A 201 45.12 27.14 -2.92
CA PRO A 201 46.28 26.66 -3.64
C PRO A 201 45.99 25.46 -4.55
N PHE A 202 45.10 24.56 -4.14
CA PHE A 202 44.72 23.39 -4.94
C PHE A 202 43.96 23.82 -6.20
N TYR A 203 42.96 24.69 -6.07
CA TYR A 203 42.20 25.21 -7.21
C TYR A 203 43.10 26.00 -8.18
N ILE A 204 44.01 26.84 -7.66
CA ILE A 204 45.00 27.55 -8.47
C ILE A 204 45.88 26.57 -9.26
N GLY A 205 46.31 25.47 -8.62
CA GLY A 205 47.05 24.39 -9.26
C GLY A 205 46.28 23.73 -10.40
N LEU A 206 45.00 23.37 -10.18
CA LEU A 206 44.12 22.81 -11.20
C LEU A 206 43.96 23.77 -12.39
N ARG A 207 43.78 25.08 -12.12
CA ARG A 207 43.61 26.09 -13.17
C ARG A 207 44.86 26.23 -14.03
N ARG A 208 46.05 26.32 -13.41
CA ARG A 208 47.33 26.35 -14.15
C ARG A 208 47.48 25.12 -15.04
N ARG A 209 47.09 23.94 -14.55
CA ARG A 209 47.14 22.70 -15.35
C ARG A 209 46.16 22.73 -16.53
N LEU A 210 44.92 23.19 -16.32
CA LEU A 210 43.95 23.34 -17.41
C LEU A 210 44.43 24.30 -18.49
N ASP A 211 44.98 25.45 -18.09
CA ASP A 211 45.48 26.47 -19.01
C ASP A 211 46.71 25.94 -19.79
N ALA A 212 47.65 25.26 -19.11
CA ALA A 212 48.81 24.64 -19.75
C ALA A 212 48.44 23.51 -20.72
N ALA A 213 47.36 22.77 -20.45
CA ALA A 213 46.87 21.68 -21.28
C ALA A 213 45.87 22.12 -22.37
N GLY A 214 45.47 23.39 -22.40
CA GLY A 214 44.47 23.91 -23.34
C GLY A 214 43.05 23.35 -23.13
N LEU A 215 42.70 22.96 -21.90
CA LEU A 215 41.46 22.26 -21.57
C LEU A 215 40.30 23.15 -21.13
N GLY A 216 40.44 24.48 -21.18
CA GLY A 216 39.46 25.43 -20.64
C GLY A 216 38.05 25.35 -21.26
N THR A 217 37.91 24.79 -22.46
CA THR A 217 36.61 24.55 -23.11
C THR A 217 36.06 23.13 -22.87
N VAL A 218 36.88 22.23 -22.31
CA VAL A 218 36.56 20.81 -22.08
C VAL A 218 36.20 20.55 -20.63
N VAL A 219 36.88 21.20 -19.67
CA VAL A 219 36.59 21.09 -18.24
C VAL A 219 36.10 22.44 -17.72
N GLN A 220 34.91 22.46 -17.13
CA GLN A 220 34.31 23.67 -16.57
C GLN A 220 34.06 23.52 -15.07
N PHE A 221 34.58 24.47 -14.28
CA PHE A 221 34.24 24.64 -12.88
C PHE A 221 33.17 25.74 -12.77
N LEU A 222 31.94 25.37 -12.39
CA LEU A 222 30.81 26.31 -12.34
C LEU A 222 30.63 26.97 -10.97
N GLY A 223 31.26 26.44 -9.91
CA GLY A 223 31.02 26.90 -8.55
C GLY A 223 29.73 26.34 -7.98
N LYS A 224 29.21 26.96 -6.91
CA LYS A 224 27.86 26.66 -6.39
C LYS A 224 26.82 27.26 -7.34
N VAL A 225 25.86 26.47 -7.76
CA VAL A 225 24.71 26.89 -8.57
C VAL A 225 23.41 26.71 -7.77
N PRO A 226 22.33 27.43 -8.11
CA PRO A 226 21.01 27.20 -7.50
C PRO A 226 20.51 25.77 -7.71
N ASP A 227 19.64 25.29 -6.81
CA ASP A 227 19.10 23.91 -6.84
C ASP A 227 18.41 23.55 -8.15
N GLU A 228 17.71 24.51 -8.77
CA GLU A 228 17.05 24.33 -10.07
C GLU A 228 18.06 24.12 -11.20
N GLU A 229 19.18 24.85 -11.19
CA GLU A 229 20.25 24.69 -12.17
C GLU A 229 21.02 23.38 -11.95
N LEU A 230 21.25 22.99 -10.70
CA LEU A 230 21.87 21.70 -10.38
C LEU A 230 21.01 20.53 -10.88
N LEU A 231 19.68 20.62 -10.72
CA LEU A 231 18.74 19.64 -11.26
C LEU A 231 18.78 19.62 -12.81
N ASP A 232 18.87 20.78 -13.44
CA ASP A 232 19.05 20.88 -14.90
C ASP A 232 20.34 20.18 -15.36
N TRP A 233 21.44 20.27 -14.59
CA TRP A 233 22.67 19.54 -14.90
C TRP A 233 22.52 18.03 -14.75
N TYR A 234 21.89 17.54 -13.68
CA TYR A 234 21.62 16.10 -13.50
C TYR A 234 20.74 15.54 -14.62
N THR A 235 19.76 16.31 -15.09
CA THR A 235 18.86 15.89 -16.17
C THR A 235 19.48 16.04 -17.56
N ARG A 236 20.38 17.01 -17.78
CA ARG A 236 20.98 17.27 -19.11
C ARG A 236 22.23 16.44 -19.39
N ALA A 237 23.01 16.10 -18.37
CA ALA A 237 24.24 15.33 -18.52
C ALA A 237 23.97 13.93 -19.12
N ASP A 238 25.04 13.30 -19.62
CA ASP A 238 24.96 11.98 -20.25
C ASP A 238 25.54 10.87 -19.37
N CYS A 239 26.42 11.21 -18.42
CA CYS A 239 26.76 10.38 -17.27
C CYS A 239 27.22 11.21 -16.07
N TYR A 240 27.21 10.59 -14.89
CA TYR A 240 27.82 11.11 -13.67
C TYR A 240 29.16 10.40 -13.42
N LEU A 241 30.21 11.14 -13.08
CA LEU A 241 31.53 10.62 -12.74
C LEU A 241 31.95 11.08 -11.34
N SER A 242 32.34 10.15 -10.48
CA SER A 242 32.98 10.45 -9.20
C SER A 242 34.35 9.77 -9.11
N LEU A 243 35.42 10.55 -8.98
CA LEU A 243 36.78 10.06 -8.74
C LEU A 243 37.22 10.35 -7.29
N SER A 244 36.26 10.52 -6.38
CA SER A 244 36.54 10.79 -4.98
C SER A 244 37.30 9.62 -4.33
N ARG A 245 38.50 9.90 -3.84
CA ARG A 245 39.32 8.95 -3.05
C ARG A 245 38.83 8.81 -1.62
N HIS A 246 37.98 9.73 -1.18
CA HIS A 246 37.41 9.68 0.16
C HIS A 246 36.01 10.30 0.21
N GLU A 247 35.01 9.45 0.49
CA GLU A 247 33.60 9.79 0.72
C GLU A 247 33.05 9.04 1.92
N GLY A 248 32.34 9.73 2.81
CA GLY A 248 31.60 9.09 3.91
C GLY A 248 30.30 8.42 3.48
N PHE A 249 29.70 8.89 2.38
CA PHE A 249 28.46 8.35 1.83
C PHE A 249 28.37 8.60 0.33
N GLY A 250 28.50 9.86 -0.11
CA GLY A 250 28.43 10.20 -1.53
C GLY A 250 27.02 10.49 -2.04
N VAL A 251 26.30 11.41 -1.37
CA VAL A 251 24.94 11.85 -1.72
C VAL A 251 24.75 12.15 -3.23
N PRO A 252 25.66 12.85 -3.92
CA PRO A 252 25.53 13.12 -5.36
C PRO A 252 25.36 11.89 -6.25
N ILE A 253 25.88 10.74 -5.83
CA ILE A 253 25.68 9.47 -6.54
C ILE A 253 24.19 9.12 -6.52
N ILE A 254 23.53 9.20 -5.37
CA ILE A 254 22.10 8.90 -5.22
C ILE A 254 21.25 9.94 -5.97
N GLU A 255 21.63 11.21 -5.96
CA GLU A 255 20.96 12.25 -6.75
C GLU A 255 21.02 11.95 -8.25
N ALA A 256 22.19 11.52 -8.76
CA ALA A 256 22.33 11.04 -10.14
C ALA A 256 21.44 9.82 -10.42
N MET A 257 21.35 8.86 -9.49
CA MET A 257 20.45 7.72 -9.60
C MET A 257 18.99 8.12 -9.68
N LEU A 258 18.54 9.08 -8.88
CA LEU A 258 17.17 9.59 -8.86
C LEU A 258 16.80 10.34 -10.16
N CYS A 259 17.79 10.80 -10.92
CA CYS A 259 17.64 11.50 -12.20
C CYS A 259 17.90 10.61 -13.42
N ASP A 260 17.99 9.29 -13.26
CA ASP A 260 18.31 8.34 -14.33
C ASP A 260 19.64 8.64 -15.06
N LEU A 261 20.59 9.30 -14.38
CA LEU A 261 21.90 9.62 -14.92
C LEU A 261 22.87 8.46 -14.61
N PRO A 262 23.42 7.74 -15.62
CA PRO A 262 24.29 6.60 -15.36
C PRO A 262 25.55 7.00 -14.58
N VAL A 263 25.86 6.29 -13.50
CA VAL A 263 26.96 6.58 -12.57
C VAL A 263 28.20 5.76 -12.90
N ILE A 264 29.35 6.42 -12.96
CA ILE A 264 30.68 5.83 -12.90
C ILE A 264 31.36 6.37 -11.63
N ALA A 265 31.88 5.51 -10.77
CA ALA A 265 32.58 5.99 -9.57
C ALA A 265 33.75 5.11 -9.12
N LEU A 266 34.75 5.74 -8.50
CA LEU A 266 35.87 5.09 -7.83
C LEU A 266 35.39 4.32 -6.59
N GLN A 267 35.72 3.04 -6.50
CA GLN A 267 35.30 2.13 -5.43
C GLN A 267 36.17 2.26 -4.17
N GLU A 268 36.39 3.49 -3.71
CA GLU A 268 37.11 3.80 -2.46
C GLU A 268 36.13 4.31 -1.38
N ALA A 269 36.52 4.13 -0.11
CA ALA A 269 35.71 4.51 1.05
C ALA A 269 34.25 3.95 0.98
N ALA A 270 33.23 4.76 1.29
CA ALA A 270 31.84 4.33 1.30
C ALA A 270 31.20 4.20 -0.09
N VAL A 271 31.90 4.57 -1.18
CA VAL A 271 31.29 4.67 -2.52
C VAL A 271 30.74 3.34 -3.02
N ALA A 272 31.48 2.25 -2.80
CA ALA A 272 31.06 0.91 -3.21
C ALA A 272 29.78 0.46 -2.52
N GLU A 273 29.67 0.75 -1.22
CA GLU A 273 28.46 0.50 -0.45
C GLU A 273 27.31 1.36 -0.97
N THR A 274 27.50 2.67 -1.12
CA THR A 274 26.44 3.59 -1.60
C THR A 274 25.91 3.20 -2.97
N MET A 275 26.81 2.84 -3.90
CA MET A 275 26.40 2.35 -5.21
C MET A 275 25.69 1.00 -5.12
N GLY A 276 26.07 0.11 -4.20
CA GLY A 276 25.47 -1.21 -4.07
C GLY A 276 25.49 -2.02 -5.38
N GLY A 277 26.53 -1.83 -6.19
CA GLY A 277 26.65 -2.42 -7.54
C GLY A 277 25.87 -1.71 -8.65
N ALA A 278 25.10 -0.67 -8.32
CA ALA A 278 24.27 0.07 -9.28
C ALA A 278 25.08 1.18 -9.98
N GLY A 279 25.86 0.79 -10.99
CA GLY A 279 26.69 1.66 -11.82
C GLY A 279 28.02 1.01 -12.21
N LEU A 280 28.93 1.78 -12.82
CA LEU A 280 30.27 1.30 -13.18
C LEU A 280 31.29 1.66 -12.09
N GLY A 281 31.71 0.65 -11.33
CA GLY A 281 32.80 0.79 -10.36
C GLY A 281 34.18 0.84 -11.02
N LEU A 282 35.01 1.78 -10.61
CA LEU A 282 36.42 1.90 -10.99
C LEU A 282 37.31 1.39 -9.86
N ALA A 283 38.33 0.60 -10.21
CA ALA A 283 39.31 0.09 -9.25
C ALA A 283 40.44 1.10 -8.96
N ASP A 284 40.71 2.01 -9.90
CA ASP A 284 41.73 3.05 -9.79
C ASP A 284 41.32 4.29 -10.61
N THR A 285 42.13 5.35 -10.53
CA THR A 285 41.94 6.60 -11.28
C THR A 285 42.81 6.69 -12.53
N ALA A 286 43.36 5.57 -13.03
CA ALA A 286 44.25 5.58 -14.19
C ALA A 286 43.49 6.12 -15.42
N PRO A 287 44.01 7.18 -16.10
CA PRO A 287 43.26 7.86 -17.15
C PRO A 287 42.74 6.95 -18.27
N ALA A 288 43.53 5.94 -18.66
CA ALA A 288 43.15 4.97 -19.67
C ALA A 288 41.96 4.09 -19.25
N ALA A 289 41.91 3.66 -17.99
CA ALA A 289 40.84 2.81 -17.46
C ALA A 289 39.52 3.59 -17.35
N VAL A 290 39.58 4.82 -16.84
CA VAL A 290 38.41 5.70 -16.75
C VAL A 290 37.87 6.05 -18.14
N CYS A 291 38.75 6.41 -19.09
CA CYS A 291 38.35 6.66 -20.48
C CYS A 291 37.70 5.44 -21.12
N ALA A 292 38.19 4.22 -20.86
CA ALA A 292 37.59 3.00 -21.40
C ALA A 292 36.14 2.81 -20.92
N GLN A 293 35.85 3.07 -19.64
CA GLN A 293 34.47 2.99 -19.12
C GLN A 293 33.58 4.11 -19.67
N LEU A 294 34.08 5.34 -19.78
CA LEU A 294 33.34 6.45 -20.41
C LEU A 294 33.01 6.12 -21.88
N PHE A 295 33.98 5.59 -22.64
CA PHE A 295 33.79 5.21 -24.04
C PHE A 295 32.80 4.05 -24.20
N ARG A 296 32.91 3.03 -23.32
CA ARG A 296 31.97 1.90 -23.25
C ARG A 296 30.55 2.40 -22.98
N LEU A 297 30.37 3.28 -21.98
CA LEU A 297 29.08 3.84 -21.62
C LEU A 297 28.50 4.72 -22.74
N MET A 298 29.34 5.50 -23.43
CA MET A 298 28.95 6.34 -24.59
C MET A 298 28.42 5.50 -25.76
N ARG A 299 29.08 4.38 -26.08
CA ARG A 299 28.73 3.54 -27.24
C ARG A 299 27.66 2.48 -26.96
N ASN A 300 27.53 2.02 -25.72
CA ASN A 300 26.65 0.91 -25.37
C ASN A 300 25.33 1.39 -24.75
N ARG A 301 24.31 1.60 -25.61
CA ARG A 301 22.97 2.03 -25.15
C ARG A 301 22.29 0.99 -24.22
N PRO A 302 22.36 -0.33 -24.50
CA PRO A 302 21.84 -1.35 -23.58
C PRO A 302 22.47 -1.29 -22.18
N LEU A 303 23.79 -1.10 -22.10
CA LEU A 303 24.50 -0.95 -20.83
C LEU A 303 24.01 0.26 -20.03
N ARG A 304 23.77 1.40 -20.69
CA ARG A 304 23.21 2.59 -20.02
C ARG A 304 21.83 2.31 -19.43
N ARG A 305 20.95 1.65 -20.19
CA ARG A 305 19.61 1.27 -19.70
C ARG A 305 19.71 0.32 -18.50
N HIS A 306 20.59 -0.68 -18.58
CA HIS A 306 20.80 -1.64 -17.49
C HIS A 306 21.30 -0.97 -16.21
N ILE A 307 22.29 -0.07 -16.34
CA ILE A 307 22.82 0.72 -15.23
C ILE A 307 21.73 1.58 -14.60
N VAL A 308 20.96 2.31 -15.40
CA VAL A 308 19.87 3.17 -14.91
C VAL A 308 18.80 2.37 -14.17
N GLU A 309 18.42 1.20 -14.69
CA GLU A 309 17.43 0.36 -14.02
C GLU A 309 17.94 -0.14 -12.66
N GLY A 310 19.18 -0.62 -12.57
CA GLY A 310 19.79 -0.97 -11.29
C GLY A 310 19.85 0.22 -10.34
N GLN A 311 20.18 1.41 -10.85
CA GLN A 311 20.24 2.65 -10.07
C GLN A 311 18.87 3.05 -9.52
N ARG A 312 17.79 2.88 -10.27
CA ARG A 312 16.42 3.13 -9.78
C ARG A 312 16.07 2.26 -8.59
N GLN A 313 16.40 0.97 -8.66
CA GLN A 313 16.20 0.03 -7.55
C GLN A 313 17.06 0.42 -6.35
N ARG A 314 18.34 0.73 -6.56
CA ARG A 314 19.24 1.18 -5.48
C ARG A 314 18.74 2.45 -4.80
N ALA A 315 18.23 3.41 -5.56
CA ALA A 315 17.70 4.66 -5.04
C ALA A 315 16.48 4.47 -4.13
N LEU A 316 15.72 3.36 -4.25
CA LEU A 316 14.59 3.04 -3.36
C LEU A 316 15.03 2.93 -1.89
N ALA A 317 16.20 2.35 -1.65
CA ALA A 317 16.75 2.16 -0.30
C ALA A 317 17.06 3.48 0.42
N PHE A 318 17.15 4.59 -0.31
CA PHE A 318 17.51 5.90 0.21
C PHE A 318 16.37 6.92 0.14
N ARG A 319 15.15 6.47 -0.18
CA ARG A 319 13.97 7.33 -0.15
C ARG A 319 13.59 7.67 1.29
N SER A 320 12.96 8.84 1.45
CA SER A 320 12.49 9.35 2.74
C SER A 320 11.65 8.31 3.52
N GLN A 321 10.83 7.50 2.84
CA GLN A 321 10.03 6.45 3.46
C GLN A 321 10.86 5.27 3.99
N ALA A 322 11.86 4.81 3.24
CA ALA A 322 12.71 3.69 3.64
C ALA A 322 13.58 4.06 4.86
N ILE A 323 14.20 5.23 4.82
CA ILE A 323 15.07 5.72 5.90
C ILE A 323 14.27 6.03 7.18
N ARG A 324 12.95 6.28 7.08
CA ARG A 324 12.11 6.42 8.28
C ARG A 324 12.09 5.13 9.11
N GLY A 325 12.10 3.96 8.47
CA GLY A 325 12.22 2.67 9.17
C GLY A 325 13.55 2.57 9.91
N ASP A 326 14.65 3.00 9.30
CA ASP A 326 15.97 3.01 9.93
C ASP A 326 16.03 3.99 11.12
N ILE A 327 15.35 5.14 11.04
CA ILE A 327 15.22 6.09 12.16
C ILE A 327 14.44 5.45 13.33
N ILE A 328 13.35 4.73 13.03
CA ILE A 328 12.56 4.01 14.04
C ILE A 328 13.43 2.96 14.74
N ALA A 329 14.12 2.12 13.98
CA ALA A 329 15.03 1.10 14.51
C ALA A 329 16.16 1.72 15.35
N ALA A 330 16.69 2.87 14.92
CA ALA A 330 17.68 3.62 15.68
C ALA A 330 17.13 4.13 17.02
N LEU A 331 15.88 4.60 17.07
CA LEU A 331 15.22 5.03 18.31
C LEU A 331 14.98 3.85 19.25
N ASP A 332 14.49 2.72 18.73
CA ASP A 332 14.27 1.48 19.49
C ASP A 332 15.59 0.98 20.11
N ARG A 333 16.69 1.02 19.35
CA ARG A 333 18.03 0.67 19.84
C ARG A 333 18.45 1.52 21.04
N LEU A 334 18.11 2.81 21.03
CA LEU A 334 18.40 3.73 22.13
C LEU A 334 17.44 3.56 23.33
N SER A 335 16.54 2.57 23.27
CA SER A 335 15.42 2.41 24.20
C SER A 335 14.61 3.70 24.32
N ILE A 336 14.60 4.50 23.25
CA ILE A 336 13.76 5.68 23.15
C ILE A 336 12.46 5.16 22.60
N ALA A 337 11.50 4.98 23.50
CA ALA A 337 10.13 4.79 23.08
C ALA A 337 9.81 5.93 22.11
N ILE A 338 9.60 5.57 20.84
CA ILE A 338 8.85 6.45 19.95
C ILE A 338 7.61 6.81 20.76
N PRO A 339 7.28 8.09 20.87
CA PRO A 339 6.00 8.47 21.39
C PRO A 339 4.93 7.74 20.55
N ARG A 340 4.54 6.52 20.97
CA ARG A 340 3.14 6.18 21.06
C ARG A 340 2.56 7.43 21.65
N ARG A 341 1.45 7.90 21.14
CA ARG A 341 0.71 8.91 21.87
C ARG A 341 0.20 8.28 23.17
N ASN A 342 1.08 8.06 24.15
CA ASN A 342 0.93 8.72 25.42
C ASN A 342 0.61 10.16 25.04
N HIS A 343 -0.69 10.46 24.99
CA HIS A 343 -1.24 11.54 25.79
C HIS A 343 -0.17 12.61 25.99
N ALA A 344 -0.18 13.64 25.14
CA ALA A 344 0.68 14.82 25.27
C ALA A 344 1.07 15.05 26.73
N SER A 345 2.37 15.24 26.97
CA SER A 345 3.04 15.44 28.25
C SER A 345 2.13 15.69 29.46
N ALA A 346 2.47 15.03 30.57
CA ALA A 346 1.95 15.30 31.91
C ALA A 346 2.28 16.72 32.44
N THR A 347 2.46 17.71 31.56
CA THR A 347 2.74 19.11 31.88
C THR A 347 1.69 20.10 31.37
N GLU A 348 0.80 19.69 30.44
CA GLU A 348 -0.45 20.44 30.26
C GLU A 348 -1.45 19.95 31.32
N PRO A 349 -1.95 20.82 32.21
CA PRO A 349 -3.01 20.42 33.12
C PRO A 349 -4.17 19.90 32.27
N VAL A 350 -4.59 18.66 32.55
CA VAL A 350 -5.88 18.14 32.07
C VAL A 350 -6.88 19.21 32.41
N GLY A 351 -7.52 19.79 31.38
CA GLY A 351 -8.54 20.80 31.61
C GLY A 351 -9.55 20.19 32.58
N PRO A 352 -10.02 20.91 33.61
CA PRO A 352 -10.73 20.34 34.76
C PRO A 352 -12.08 19.63 34.48
N ASP A 353 -12.38 19.20 33.26
CA ASP A 353 -13.75 19.01 32.82
C ASP A 353 -14.12 17.77 31.97
N GLY A 354 -13.23 16.80 31.71
CA GLY A 354 -13.66 15.53 31.07
C GLY A 354 -14.22 15.67 29.64
N SER A 355 -14.02 16.81 28.96
CA SER A 355 -14.70 17.16 27.72
C SER A 355 -14.35 16.28 26.51
N ILE A 356 -15.32 16.05 25.63
CA ILE A 356 -15.20 15.42 24.31
C ILE A 356 -15.00 16.50 23.24
N ARG A 357 -14.06 16.31 22.32
CA ARG A 357 -13.81 17.21 21.19
C ARG A 357 -14.01 16.46 19.87
N PHE A 358 -14.89 16.96 19.02
CA PHE A 358 -15.02 16.51 17.63
C PHE A 358 -14.14 17.37 16.74
N GLU A 359 -13.28 16.73 15.97
CA GLU A 359 -12.33 17.35 15.05
C GLU A 359 -12.68 16.97 13.61
N GLY A 360 -13.03 17.98 12.80
CA GLY A 360 -13.42 17.80 11.41
C GLY A 360 -14.07 19.06 10.83
N PRO A 361 -14.59 19.01 9.60
CA PRO A 361 -15.40 20.12 9.08
C PRO A 361 -16.65 20.29 9.95
N CYS A 362 -17.08 21.53 10.22
CA CYS A 362 -18.20 21.81 11.13
C CYS A 362 -19.21 22.83 10.56
N GLU A 363 -18.76 23.78 9.77
CA GLU A 363 -19.53 24.94 9.32
C GLU A 363 -20.21 24.77 7.95
N SER A 364 -19.74 23.82 7.13
CA SER A 364 -20.22 23.65 5.76
C SER A 364 -21.48 22.78 5.66
N SER A 365 -22.09 22.77 4.47
CA SER A 365 -23.20 21.87 4.10
C SER A 365 -22.74 20.44 3.79
N TYR A 366 -21.44 20.16 3.90
CA TYR A 366 -20.88 18.83 3.67
C TYR A 366 -21.41 17.82 4.68
N SER A 367 -21.64 16.58 4.26
CA SER A 367 -22.24 15.54 5.11
C SER A 367 -21.43 15.25 6.37
N LEU A 368 -20.09 15.25 6.29
CA LEU A 368 -19.26 15.08 7.50
C LEU A 368 -19.46 16.21 8.51
N ALA A 369 -19.65 17.44 8.03
CA ALA A 369 -19.95 18.57 8.89
C ALA A 369 -21.31 18.42 9.57
N SER A 370 -22.32 17.92 8.85
CA SER A 370 -23.61 17.60 9.44
C SER A 370 -23.46 16.54 10.55
N VAL A 371 -22.78 15.43 10.26
CA VAL A 371 -22.54 14.36 11.24
C VAL A 371 -21.81 14.88 12.48
N ASN A 372 -20.77 15.69 12.31
CA ASN A 372 -20.03 16.28 13.43
C ASN A 372 -20.91 17.16 14.31
N ARG A 373 -21.73 18.03 13.71
CA ARG A 373 -22.65 18.90 14.45
C ARG A 373 -23.72 18.10 15.19
N GLU A 374 -24.43 17.22 14.49
CA GLU A 374 -25.57 16.52 15.08
C GLU A 374 -25.15 15.55 16.19
N LEU A 375 -24.04 14.82 16.01
CA LEU A 375 -23.53 13.95 17.06
C LEU A 375 -23.02 14.75 18.27
N ALA A 376 -22.36 15.89 18.05
CA ALA A 376 -21.92 16.76 19.13
C ALA A 376 -23.10 17.36 19.92
N LYS A 377 -24.16 17.79 19.22
CA LYS A 377 -25.40 18.28 19.84
C LYS A 377 -26.08 17.18 20.66
N ALA A 378 -26.18 15.96 20.12
CA ALA A 378 -26.82 14.85 20.83
C ALA A 378 -26.07 14.44 22.10
N LEU A 379 -24.74 14.35 22.05
CA LEU A 379 -23.92 14.14 23.25
C LEU A 379 -24.07 15.29 24.25
N SER A 380 -24.07 16.55 23.78
CA SER A 380 -24.28 17.71 24.66
C SER A 380 -25.65 17.70 25.33
N ALA A 381 -26.70 17.29 24.62
CA ALA A 381 -28.06 17.17 25.17
C ALA A 381 -28.16 16.09 26.26
N ARG A 382 -27.27 15.11 26.24
CA ARG A 382 -27.17 14.03 27.25
C ARG A 382 -26.32 14.41 28.46
N GLY A 383 -25.78 15.63 28.48
CA GLY A 383 -25.01 16.18 29.60
C GLY A 383 -23.49 16.08 29.44
N GLU A 384 -22.99 15.55 28.31
CA GLU A 384 -21.56 15.54 28.02
C GLU A 384 -21.05 16.94 27.68
N ARG A 385 -19.81 17.25 28.07
CA ARG A 385 -19.17 18.51 27.70
C ARG A 385 -18.51 18.37 26.34
N VAL A 386 -19.14 18.86 25.28
CA VAL A 386 -18.68 18.66 23.90
C VAL A 386 -18.12 19.96 23.30
N ARG A 387 -17.16 19.84 22.37
CA ARG A 387 -16.56 20.95 21.62
C ARG A 387 -16.40 20.57 20.15
N LEU A 388 -16.52 21.55 19.25
CA LEU A 388 -16.32 21.38 17.80
C LEU A 388 -15.07 22.15 17.34
N PHE A 389 -14.12 21.46 16.71
CA PHE A 389 -12.89 22.03 16.20
C PHE A 389 -12.76 21.82 14.69
N CYS A 390 -12.69 22.92 13.94
CA CYS A 390 -12.61 22.92 12.48
C CYS A 390 -11.22 22.51 11.99
N THR A 391 -11.17 21.36 11.31
CA THR A 391 -9.93 20.84 10.74
C THR A 391 -10.21 19.84 9.63
N GLU A 392 -9.27 19.67 8.70
CA GLU A 392 -9.39 18.74 7.58
C GLU A 392 -8.06 18.03 7.29
N GLY A 393 -8.01 17.17 6.26
CA GLY A 393 -6.81 16.43 5.88
C GLY A 393 -5.56 17.30 5.65
N PRO A 394 -5.66 18.47 4.99
CA PRO A 394 -4.50 19.37 4.82
C PRO A 394 -4.04 20.07 6.10
N GLY A 395 -4.91 20.24 7.10
CA GLY A 395 -4.59 20.97 8.32
C GLY A 395 -5.78 21.67 8.96
N ASP A 396 -5.49 22.39 10.03
CA ASP A 396 -6.47 23.20 10.76
C ASP A 396 -6.79 24.46 9.96
N TYR A 397 -8.03 24.95 10.07
CA TYR A 397 -8.48 26.13 9.33
C TYR A 397 -9.48 26.96 10.14
N VAL A 398 -9.60 28.24 9.78
CA VAL A 398 -10.58 29.16 10.38
C VAL A 398 -11.90 29.01 9.61
N PRO A 399 -13.03 28.67 10.27
CA PRO A 399 -14.30 28.49 9.59
C PRO A 399 -14.82 29.80 8.99
N ASP A 400 -15.55 29.71 7.88
CA ASP A 400 -16.17 30.87 7.23
C ASP A 400 -17.18 31.55 8.16
N ALA A 401 -16.97 32.84 8.44
CA ALA A 401 -17.81 33.58 9.37
C ALA A 401 -19.26 33.76 8.88
N GLY A 402 -19.51 33.73 7.57
CA GLY A 402 -20.85 33.78 6.98
C GLY A 402 -21.61 32.47 7.22
N ALA A 403 -20.96 31.34 6.96
CA ALA A 403 -21.49 30.00 7.20
C ALA A 403 -21.78 29.78 8.69
N VAL A 404 -20.86 30.15 9.58
CA VAL A 404 -21.05 30.04 11.04
C VAL A 404 -22.27 30.85 11.53
N LYS A 405 -22.53 32.03 10.94
CA LYS A 405 -23.73 32.83 11.28
C LYS A 405 -25.04 32.15 10.90
N GLN A 406 -25.05 31.24 9.93
CA GLN A 406 -26.24 30.52 9.50
C GLN A 406 -26.52 29.27 10.35
N LEU A 407 -25.55 28.81 11.16
CA LEU A 407 -25.72 27.67 12.06
C LEU A 407 -26.69 27.98 13.21
N ASP A 408 -27.22 26.95 13.86
CA ASP A 408 -28.05 27.11 15.05
C ASP A 408 -27.24 27.62 16.26
N ALA A 409 -27.94 28.11 17.29
CA ALA A 409 -27.31 28.71 18.46
C ALA A 409 -26.42 27.73 19.23
N THR A 410 -26.87 26.48 19.39
CA THR A 410 -26.13 25.43 20.11
C THR A 410 -24.84 25.08 19.39
N THR A 411 -24.89 24.89 18.07
CA THR A 411 -23.68 24.63 17.27
C THR A 411 -22.65 25.77 17.42
N ARG A 412 -23.09 27.04 17.33
CA ARG A 412 -22.19 28.18 17.50
C ARG A 412 -21.52 28.22 18.86
N GLU A 413 -22.25 27.89 19.92
CA GLU A 413 -21.72 27.80 21.28
C GLU A 413 -20.64 26.71 21.39
N LEU A 414 -20.91 25.51 20.88
CA LEU A 414 -19.95 24.39 20.87
C LEU A 414 -18.65 24.71 20.10
N MET A 415 -18.73 25.53 19.05
CA MET A 415 -17.57 25.99 18.28
C MET A 415 -16.78 27.08 19.03
N GLN A 416 -17.45 28.04 19.66
CA GLN A 416 -16.78 29.12 20.41
C GLN A 416 -15.98 28.58 21.60
N VAL A 417 -16.53 27.62 22.34
CA VAL A 417 -15.86 26.94 23.46
C VAL A 417 -14.57 26.24 23.02
N SER A 418 -14.43 25.86 21.74
CA SER A 418 -13.23 25.20 21.24
C SER A 418 -12.01 26.14 21.10
N ALA A 419 -12.20 27.45 20.97
CA ALA A 419 -11.11 28.40 20.79
C ALA A 419 -10.29 28.65 22.09
N ASP A 420 -10.89 28.39 23.25
CA ASP A 420 -10.34 28.69 24.58
C ASP A 420 -9.89 27.43 25.37
N ALA A 421 -9.73 26.29 24.71
CA ALA A 421 -9.78 24.98 25.36
C ALA A 421 -8.42 24.25 25.49
N GLY A 422 -8.07 23.87 26.73
CA GLY A 422 -7.02 22.89 27.06
C GLY A 422 -7.30 21.46 26.57
N LYS A 423 -6.43 20.51 26.95
CA LYS A 423 -6.43 19.12 26.48
C LYS A 423 -7.75 18.37 26.78
N PRO A 424 -8.46 17.80 25.78
CA PRO A 424 -9.72 17.07 25.96
C PRO A 424 -9.54 15.60 26.42
N SER A 425 -10.55 15.04 27.08
CA SER A 425 -10.56 13.64 27.54
C SER A 425 -10.81 12.65 26.40
N VAL A 426 -11.52 13.07 25.36
CA VAL A 426 -11.73 12.30 24.12
C VAL A 426 -11.63 13.26 22.94
N VAL A 427 -10.90 12.86 21.90
CA VAL A 427 -10.91 13.43 20.56
C VAL A 427 -11.52 12.40 19.62
N VAL A 428 -12.54 12.83 18.87
CA VAL A 428 -13.13 12.04 17.78
C VAL A 428 -12.83 12.76 16.46
N ARG A 429 -12.06 12.12 15.58
CA ARG A 429 -11.76 12.65 14.24
C ARG A 429 -12.68 12.07 13.18
N ASN A 430 -13.42 12.95 12.52
CA ASN A 430 -14.26 12.61 11.38
C ASN A 430 -14.02 13.64 10.26
N LEU A 431 -13.02 13.34 9.44
CA LEU A 431 -12.50 14.23 8.39
C LEU A 431 -11.91 13.44 7.23
N TYR A 432 -11.72 14.11 6.09
CA TYR A 432 -11.18 13.50 4.87
C TYR A 432 -10.19 14.45 4.15
N PRO A 433 -9.09 13.95 3.54
CA PRO A 433 -8.50 12.61 3.74
C PRO A 433 -8.20 12.32 5.21
N PRO A 434 -8.21 11.05 5.66
CA PRO A 434 -7.94 10.72 7.05
C PRO A 434 -6.58 11.26 7.52
N ARG A 435 -6.60 12.02 8.61
CA ARG A 435 -5.42 12.55 9.29
C ARG A 435 -5.57 12.29 10.78
N VAL A 436 -4.68 11.49 11.36
CA VAL A 436 -4.83 11.00 12.75
C VAL A 436 -3.62 11.26 13.65
N ARG A 437 -2.45 11.54 13.06
CA ARG A 437 -1.17 11.63 13.77
C ARG A 437 -1.02 12.85 14.69
N ASP A 438 -1.89 13.84 14.56
CA ASP A 438 -1.83 15.09 15.32
C ASP A 438 -3.04 15.31 16.28
N ALA A 439 -4.01 14.37 16.38
CA ALA A 439 -5.09 14.35 17.40
C ALA A 439 -4.59 14.45 18.87
N ARG A 440 -5.01 15.42 19.68
CA ARG A 440 -4.41 15.63 21.02
C ARG A 440 -5.35 15.32 22.18
N GLY A 441 -6.03 14.17 22.15
CA GLY A 441 -6.90 13.72 23.22
C GLY A 441 -6.20 12.80 24.22
N GLU A 442 -6.84 12.59 25.37
CA GLU A 442 -6.56 11.41 26.17
C GLU A 442 -7.06 10.15 25.45
N LEU A 443 -8.36 10.07 25.18
CA LEU A 443 -9.03 9.25 24.19
C LEU A 443 -8.76 9.68 22.74
N ASN A 444 -8.00 9.02 21.86
CA ASN A 444 -8.00 9.36 20.43
C ASN A 444 -8.77 8.33 19.60
N SER A 445 -9.95 8.72 19.11
CA SER A 445 -10.81 7.88 18.26
C SER A 445 -10.94 8.47 16.86
N GLY A 446 -10.94 7.61 15.85
CA GLY A 446 -11.39 7.99 14.49
C GLY A 446 -12.84 7.58 14.26
N TYR A 447 -13.58 8.32 13.45
CA TYR A 447 -14.94 7.98 13.00
C TYR A 447 -15.00 8.18 11.49
N PHE A 448 -14.82 7.10 10.73
CA PHE A 448 -14.61 7.16 9.27
C PHE A 448 -15.73 6.48 8.50
N PHE A 449 -16.11 7.10 7.37
CA PHE A 449 -17.04 6.53 6.40
C PHE A 449 -16.24 6.00 5.22
N TRP A 450 -16.58 4.78 4.77
CA TRP A 450 -15.85 4.11 3.71
C TRP A 450 -16.77 3.26 2.85
N GLU A 451 -16.52 3.22 1.55
CA GLU A 451 -17.44 2.66 0.56
C GLU A 451 -16.88 1.48 -0.23
N GLU A 452 -15.61 1.11 -0.04
CA GLU A 452 -14.91 0.07 -0.81
C GLU A 452 -14.53 -1.13 0.07
N SER A 453 -14.16 -2.25 -0.54
CA SER A 453 -13.88 -3.51 0.18
C SER A 453 -12.56 -3.54 0.97
N ALA A 454 -11.71 -2.51 0.86
CA ALA A 454 -10.44 -2.42 1.58
C ALA A 454 -10.01 -0.95 1.76
N PHE A 455 -9.24 -0.69 2.83
CA PHE A 455 -8.57 0.59 3.06
C PHE A 455 -7.14 0.59 2.50
N PRO A 456 -6.62 1.76 2.06
CA PRO A 456 -5.21 1.92 1.77
C PRO A 456 -4.32 1.57 2.97
N ASP A 457 -3.28 0.78 2.73
CA ASP A 457 -2.36 0.32 3.79
C ASP A 457 -1.74 1.45 4.61
N GLN A 458 -1.47 2.61 3.99
CA GLN A 458 -0.92 3.77 4.70
C GLN A 458 -1.90 4.29 5.76
N TYR A 459 -3.20 4.30 5.46
CA TYR A 459 -4.22 4.70 6.45
C TYR A 459 -4.33 3.68 7.56
N VAL A 460 -4.30 2.37 7.25
CA VAL A 460 -4.29 1.31 8.26
C VAL A 460 -3.09 1.45 9.20
N ALA A 461 -1.90 1.68 8.65
CA ALA A 461 -0.68 1.89 9.44
C ALA A 461 -0.80 3.14 10.33
N ASP A 462 -1.33 4.24 9.79
CA ASP A 462 -1.52 5.48 10.56
C ASP A 462 -2.54 5.33 11.68
N PHE A 463 -3.63 4.59 11.44
CA PHE A 463 -4.62 4.27 12.46
C PHE A 463 -3.96 3.47 13.58
N ASN A 464 -3.40 2.30 13.26
CA ASN A 464 -2.78 1.41 14.25
C ASN A 464 -1.67 2.09 15.07
N LEU A 465 -0.97 3.07 14.48
CA LEU A 465 0.10 3.80 15.17
C LEU A 465 -0.41 4.92 16.08
N SER A 466 -1.50 5.60 15.70
CA SER A 466 -1.81 6.94 16.22
C SER A 466 -3.14 7.07 16.94
N LEU A 467 -4.04 6.09 16.77
CA LEU A 467 -5.35 6.07 17.39
C LEU A 467 -5.41 5.02 18.49
N ASP A 468 -6.25 5.27 19.49
CA ASP A 468 -6.58 4.31 20.53
C ASP A 468 -7.77 3.42 20.14
N SER A 469 -8.64 3.91 19.25
CA SER A 469 -9.83 3.18 18.79
C SER A 469 -10.42 3.76 17.51
N LEU A 470 -11.36 3.02 16.92
CA LEU A 470 -12.20 3.49 15.81
C LEU A 470 -13.67 3.31 16.15
N LEU A 471 -14.47 4.33 15.88
CA LEU A 471 -15.91 4.27 15.82
C LEU A 471 -16.31 3.96 14.38
N ALA A 472 -17.21 3.00 14.19
CA ALA A 472 -17.67 2.56 12.87
C ALA A 472 -19.14 2.97 12.67
N PRO A 473 -19.46 3.67 11.56
CA PRO A 473 -20.83 4.08 11.24
C PRO A 473 -21.70 2.91 10.77
N SER A 474 -21.10 1.81 10.34
CA SER A 474 -21.76 0.58 9.91
C SER A 474 -20.92 -0.65 10.22
N ARG A 475 -21.57 -1.82 10.30
CA ARG A 475 -20.87 -3.11 10.43
C ARG A 475 -20.03 -3.42 9.19
N PHE A 476 -20.45 -2.94 8.02
CA PHE A 476 -19.65 -2.99 6.79
C PHE A 476 -18.29 -2.30 6.95
N VAL A 477 -18.28 -1.04 7.42
CA VAL A 477 -17.03 -0.29 7.62
C VAL A 477 -16.16 -0.97 8.68
N ALA A 478 -16.76 -1.42 9.78
CA ALA A 478 -16.02 -2.15 10.82
C ALA A 478 -15.37 -3.43 10.28
N SER A 479 -16.12 -4.23 9.52
CA SER A 479 -15.62 -5.46 8.91
C SER A 479 -14.48 -5.16 7.92
N THR A 480 -14.62 -4.10 7.13
CA THR A 480 -13.62 -3.66 6.14
C THR A 480 -12.34 -3.18 6.82
N LEU A 481 -12.42 -2.36 7.87
CA LEU A 481 -11.26 -1.92 8.66
C LEU A 481 -10.50 -3.12 9.24
N ARG A 482 -11.22 -4.07 9.86
CA ARG A 482 -10.62 -5.28 10.42
C ARG A 482 -9.94 -6.12 9.34
N SER A 483 -10.62 -6.40 8.23
CA SER A 483 -10.08 -7.19 7.10
C SER A 483 -8.91 -6.49 6.40
N SER A 484 -8.81 -5.17 6.50
CA SER A 484 -7.67 -4.40 5.99
C SER A 484 -6.43 -4.46 6.90
N GLY A 485 -6.55 -5.02 8.11
CA GLY A 485 -5.45 -5.15 9.07
C GLY A 485 -5.39 -4.02 10.09
N VAL A 486 -6.52 -3.39 10.44
CA VAL A 486 -6.57 -2.58 11.65
C VAL A 486 -6.48 -3.51 12.86
N ASN A 487 -5.64 -3.20 13.84
CA ASN A 487 -5.42 -3.99 15.05
C ASN A 487 -5.89 -3.28 16.34
N LEU A 488 -6.66 -2.20 16.20
CA LEU A 488 -7.26 -1.45 17.30
C LEU A 488 -8.64 -1.99 17.69
N PRO A 489 -9.16 -1.61 18.88
CA PRO A 489 -10.59 -1.70 19.17
C PRO A 489 -11.43 -0.92 18.15
N ILE A 490 -12.41 -1.60 17.55
CA ILE A 490 -13.41 -0.99 16.67
C ILE A 490 -14.77 -1.09 17.36
N ARG A 491 -15.55 -0.02 17.40
CA ARG A 491 -16.88 0.00 18.03
C ARG A 491 -17.92 0.47 17.04
N PHE A 492 -18.92 -0.36 16.79
CA PHE A 492 -20.05 0.01 15.96
C PHE A 492 -20.96 0.97 16.74
N VAL A 493 -21.08 2.20 16.27
CA VAL A 493 -21.91 3.24 16.90
C VAL A 493 -23.09 3.67 16.02
N GLY A 494 -23.07 3.36 14.73
CA GLY A 494 -24.08 3.82 13.77
C GLY A 494 -23.96 5.31 13.44
N THR A 495 -24.89 5.84 12.65
CA THR A 495 -25.03 7.28 12.38
C THR A 495 -26.49 7.67 12.57
N GLY A 496 -26.75 8.83 13.17
CA GLY A 496 -28.12 9.30 13.40
C GLY A 496 -28.73 9.84 12.10
N ALA A 497 -30.06 9.80 11.99
CA ALA A 497 -30.78 10.25 10.79
C ALA A 497 -31.97 11.18 11.08
N ASP A 498 -32.43 11.26 12.32
CA ASP A 498 -33.67 11.93 12.73
C ASP A 498 -33.64 13.46 12.72
N HIS A 499 -32.49 14.09 12.53
CA HIS A 499 -32.37 15.54 12.34
C HIS A 499 -33.29 16.12 11.25
N ILE A 500 -33.64 15.34 10.22
CA ILE A 500 -34.55 15.78 9.15
C ILE A 500 -35.98 15.99 9.66
N LEU A 501 -36.37 15.35 10.77
CA LEU A 501 -37.70 15.48 11.37
C LEU A 501 -37.84 16.75 12.20
N ASP A 502 -36.73 17.35 12.64
CA ASP A 502 -36.71 18.57 13.45
C ASP A 502 -36.78 19.86 12.61
N VAL A 503 -36.68 19.75 11.28
CA VAL A 503 -36.71 20.90 10.37
C VAL A 503 -38.10 21.10 9.79
N GLU A 504 -38.68 22.29 9.92
CA GLU A 504 -39.97 22.60 9.30
C GLU A 504 -39.94 22.44 7.77
N PRO A 505 -40.96 21.81 7.16
CA PRO A 505 -41.03 21.65 5.71
C PRO A 505 -41.17 23.01 5.00
N GLU A 506 -40.40 23.21 3.93
CA GLU A 506 -40.38 24.44 3.14
C GLU A 506 -40.94 24.22 1.73
N ALA A 507 -41.48 25.28 1.12
CA ALA A 507 -41.96 25.20 -0.26
C ALA A 507 -40.82 24.86 -1.23
N LEU A 508 -41.04 23.86 -2.09
CA LEU A 508 -40.10 23.50 -3.14
C LEU A 508 -40.01 24.63 -4.19
N PRO A 509 -38.80 24.97 -4.68
CA PRO A 509 -38.61 26.05 -5.64
C PRO A 509 -39.19 25.73 -7.03
N VAL A 510 -39.45 24.45 -7.31
CA VAL A 510 -39.99 23.98 -8.58
C VAL A 510 -41.20 23.07 -8.37
N LYS A 511 -42.15 23.12 -9.31
CA LYS A 511 -43.26 22.15 -9.36
C LYS A 511 -42.69 20.79 -9.77
N LEU A 512 -42.96 19.76 -8.97
CA LEU A 512 -42.62 18.38 -9.31
C LEU A 512 -43.58 17.81 -10.35
N THR A 513 -43.05 16.95 -11.21
CA THR A 513 -43.84 16.23 -12.23
C THR A 513 -44.89 15.32 -11.57
N GLU A 514 -46.09 15.30 -12.13
CA GLU A 514 -47.22 14.50 -11.63
C GLU A 514 -47.02 12.99 -11.90
N GLY A 515 -47.75 12.14 -11.18
CA GLY A 515 -47.61 10.67 -11.23
C GLY A 515 -46.89 10.07 -10.02
N PHE A 516 -46.58 8.77 -10.11
CA PHE A 516 -45.83 8.06 -9.08
C PHE A 516 -44.34 8.44 -9.15
N ARG A 517 -43.86 9.13 -8.11
CA ARG A 517 -42.52 9.72 -8.04
C ARG A 517 -41.52 8.81 -7.31
N PHE A 518 -40.48 8.40 -8.03
CA PHE A 518 -39.28 7.78 -7.45
C PHE A 518 -38.24 8.86 -7.17
N LEU A 519 -37.57 8.80 -6.02
CA LEU A 519 -36.57 9.77 -5.59
C LEU A 519 -35.18 9.13 -5.53
N HIS A 520 -34.18 9.82 -6.07
CA HIS A 520 -32.77 9.54 -5.85
C HIS A 520 -32.06 10.82 -5.40
N VAL A 521 -31.40 10.78 -4.25
CA VAL A 521 -30.60 11.91 -3.72
C VAL A 521 -29.14 11.50 -3.69
N SER A 522 -28.30 12.16 -4.47
CA SER A 522 -26.86 11.88 -4.46
C SER A 522 -26.01 13.00 -5.04
N SER A 523 -24.71 12.92 -4.77
CA SER A 523 -23.69 13.81 -5.32
C SER A 523 -23.30 13.52 -6.78
N GLY A 524 -23.91 12.52 -7.43
CA GLY A 524 -23.66 12.21 -8.85
C GLY A 524 -22.29 11.62 -9.18
N PHE A 525 -21.46 11.26 -8.17
CA PHE A 525 -20.24 10.50 -8.42
C PHE A 525 -20.56 9.10 -8.99
N PRO A 526 -19.66 8.50 -9.80
CA PRO A 526 -19.85 7.16 -10.37
C PRO A 526 -20.25 6.08 -9.35
N ARG A 527 -19.74 6.17 -8.11
CA ARG A 527 -20.11 5.24 -7.03
C ARG A 527 -21.59 5.27 -6.63
N LYS A 528 -22.33 6.33 -6.95
CA LYS A 528 -23.75 6.48 -6.62
C LYS A 528 -24.68 5.75 -7.59
N GLY A 529 -24.16 5.22 -8.69
CA GLY A 529 -24.88 4.32 -9.60
C GLY A 529 -25.99 4.98 -10.43
N ALA A 530 -25.92 6.30 -10.67
CA ALA A 530 -26.94 6.99 -11.45
C ALA A 530 -27.02 6.49 -12.90
N ASP A 531 -25.90 6.00 -13.45
CA ASP A 531 -25.82 5.30 -14.73
C ASP A 531 -26.72 4.05 -14.75
N ILE A 532 -26.60 3.20 -13.73
CA ILE A 532 -27.41 1.98 -13.56
C ILE A 532 -28.88 2.32 -13.32
N LEU A 533 -29.16 3.35 -12.53
CA LEU A 533 -30.52 3.83 -12.27
C LEU A 533 -31.22 4.25 -13.57
N LEU A 534 -30.56 5.06 -14.40
CA LEU A 534 -31.15 5.57 -15.64
C LEU A 534 -31.38 4.46 -16.67
N GLU A 535 -30.49 3.47 -16.73
CA GLU A 535 -30.64 2.31 -17.60
C GLU A 535 -31.81 1.41 -17.15
N ALA A 536 -31.91 1.13 -15.84
CA ALA A 536 -33.03 0.39 -15.27
C ALA A 536 -34.36 1.15 -15.44
N TRP A 537 -34.36 2.47 -15.26
CA TRP A 537 -35.54 3.33 -15.43
C TRP A 537 -36.10 3.29 -16.85
N ALA A 538 -35.20 3.35 -17.85
CA ALA A 538 -35.55 3.25 -19.25
C ALA A 538 -36.24 1.91 -19.58
N THR A 539 -35.79 0.83 -18.95
CA THR A 539 -36.33 -0.53 -19.14
C THR A 539 -37.65 -0.71 -18.40
N ALA A 540 -37.72 -0.28 -17.14
CA ALA A 540 -38.88 -0.49 -16.26
C ALA A 540 -40.15 0.22 -16.75
N PHE A 541 -40.00 1.43 -17.31
CA PHE A 541 -41.13 2.32 -17.57
C PHE A 541 -41.17 2.89 -18.99
N ALA A 542 -40.58 2.19 -19.96
CA ALA A 542 -40.65 2.59 -21.37
C ALA A 542 -42.10 2.91 -21.80
N GLY A 543 -42.30 4.10 -22.37
CA GLY A 543 -43.60 4.60 -22.85
C GLY A 543 -44.57 5.07 -21.75
N ARG A 544 -44.22 4.96 -20.47
CA ARG A 544 -45.09 5.35 -19.34
C ARG A 544 -44.95 6.83 -19.01
N ARG A 545 -46.08 7.45 -18.64
CA ARG A 545 -46.19 8.87 -18.23
C ARG A 545 -46.83 9.05 -16.85
N ASP A 546 -47.33 7.97 -16.24
CA ASP A 546 -47.87 7.93 -14.89
C ASP A 546 -46.79 7.80 -13.80
N VAL A 547 -45.52 7.93 -14.18
CA VAL A 547 -44.34 7.83 -13.32
C VAL A 547 -43.35 8.94 -13.61
N CYS A 548 -42.56 9.31 -12.61
CA CYS A 548 -41.42 10.21 -12.79
C CYS A 548 -40.27 9.84 -11.86
N LEU A 549 -39.04 9.88 -12.37
CA LEU A 549 -37.83 9.79 -11.58
C LEU A 549 -37.34 11.20 -11.26
N ILE A 550 -37.31 11.54 -9.97
CA ILE A 550 -36.75 12.78 -9.44
C ILE A 550 -35.32 12.50 -8.98
N ILE A 551 -34.36 13.19 -9.56
CA ILE A 551 -32.94 13.11 -9.15
C ILE A 551 -32.53 14.42 -8.53
N LYS A 552 -32.30 14.44 -7.21
CA LYS A 552 -31.70 15.59 -6.52
C LYS A 552 -30.20 15.42 -6.44
N THR A 553 -29.48 16.38 -7.02
CA THR A 553 -28.01 16.40 -7.08
C THR A 553 -27.50 17.85 -7.13
N PHE A 554 -26.21 18.06 -7.38
CA PHE A 554 -25.61 19.40 -7.49
C PHE A 554 -24.43 19.40 -8.47
N PRO A 555 -24.03 20.56 -9.03
CA PRO A 555 -22.93 20.65 -9.99
C PRO A 555 -21.59 20.22 -9.38
N ASN A 556 -20.89 19.29 -10.02
CA ASN A 556 -19.50 18.97 -9.74
C ASN A 556 -18.84 18.32 -10.98
N VAL A 557 -17.51 18.19 -10.95
CA VAL A 557 -16.72 17.72 -12.11
C VAL A 557 -17.01 16.27 -12.52
N HIS A 558 -17.65 15.48 -11.67
CA HIS A 558 -17.98 14.08 -11.94
C HIS A 558 -19.46 13.87 -12.28
N ASN A 559 -20.31 14.88 -12.15
CA ASN A 559 -21.75 14.75 -12.33
C ASN A 559 -22.15 14.99 -13.80
N ASP A 560 -22.44 13.91 -14.51
CA ASP A 560 -22.87 13.89 -15.91
C ASP A 560 -24.35 13.50 -16.10
N ILE A 561 -25.11 13.46 -15.01
CA ILE A 561 -26.51 12.99 -15.02
C ILE A 561 -27.38 13.77 -16.02
N PRO A 562 -27.35 15.11 -16.08
CA PRO A 562 -28.15 15.85 -17.07
C PRO A 562 -27.82 15.46 -18.52
N GLN A 563 -26.54 15.30 -18.84
CA GLN A 563 -26.07 14.92 -20.17
C GLN A 563 -26.55 13.51 -20.52
N ARG A 564 -26.41 12.56 -19.59
CA ARG A 564 -26.84 11.17 -19.76
C ARG A 564 -28.35 11.06 -19.98
N VAL A 565 -29.15 11.84 -19.24
CA VAL A 565 -30.60 11.90 -19.43
C VAL A 565 -30.96 12.38 -20.84
N GLU A 566 -30.31 13.43 -21.35
CA GLU A 566 -30.56 13.93 -22.70
C GLU A 566 -30.09 12.95 -23.80
N GLU A 567 -29.00 12.22 -23.58
CA GLU A 567 -28.55 11.15 -24.48
C GLU A 567 -29.54 9.98 -24.53
N LEU A 568 -30.06 9.56 -23.39
CA LEU A 568 -31.04 8.48 -23.31
C LEU A 568 -32.39 8.90 -23.92
N LYS A 569 -32.84 10.13 -23.70
CA LYS A 569 -34.02 10.70 -24.38
C LYS A 569 -33.88 10.68 -25.90
N ARG A 570 -32.69 10.98 -26.43
CA ARG A 570 -32.40 10.98 -27.87
C ARG A 570 -32.30 9.56 -28.45
N SER A 571 -31.65 8.65 -27.73
CA SER A 571 -31.36 7.29 -28.21
C SER A 571 -32.49 6.28 -27.98
N ARG A 572 -33.43 6.53 -27.05
CA ARG A 572 -34.52 5.61 -26.69
C ARG A 572 -35.89 6.28 -26.87
N PRO A 573 -36.60 6.03 -27.99
CA PRO A 573 -37.98 6.49 -28.17
C PRO A 573 -38.88 6.00 -27.03
N GLY A 574 -39.67 6.91 -26.45
CA GLY A 574 -40.53 6.58 -25.31
C GLY A 574 -39.83 6.59 -23.95
N PHE A 575 -38.64 7.21 -23.83
CA PHE A 575 -37.96 7.37 -22.54
C PHE A 575 -38.88 8.03 -21.48
N PRO A 576 -39.05 7.40 -20.30
CA PRO A 576 -39.97 7.87 -19.27
C PRO A 576 -39.51 9.20 -18.62
N PRO A 577 -40.42 9.98 -18.01
CA PRO A 577 -40.08 11.27 -17.41
C PRO A 577 -38.97 11.18 -16.34
N VAL A 578 -37.95 12.03 -16.46
CA VAL A 578 -36.89 12.25 -15.46
C VAL A 578 -36.77 13.76 -15.20
N GLN A 579 -36.80 14.17 -13.93
CA GLN A 579 -36.62 15.55 -13.50
C GLN A 579 -35.35 15.64 -12.62
N VAL A 580 -34.34 16.36 -13.11
CA VAL A 580 -33.07 16.56 -12.39
C VAL A 580 -33.11 17.92 -11.69
N LEU A 581 -32.91 17.90 -10.37
CA LEU A 581 -32.87 19.07 -9.50
C LEU A 581 -31.40 19.34 -9.14
N MET A 582 -30.80 20.36 -9.76
CA MET A 582 -29.37 20.69 -9.60
C MET A 582 -29.09 21.77 -8.54
N GLU A 583 -30.11 22.48 -8.07
CA GLU A 583 -29.95 23.59 -7.11
C GLU A 583 -29.77 23.06 -5.69
N ASP A 584 -28.94 23.70 -4.87
CA ASP A 584 -28.84 23.35 -3.45
C ASP A 584 -30.16 23.63 -2.72
N TYR A 585 -30.62 22.65 -1.95
CA TYR A 585 -31.88 22.73 -1.21
C TYR A 585 -31.58 22.88 0.27
N THR A 586 -32.39 23.70 0.95
CA THR A 586 -32.38 23.78 2.42
C THR A 586 -32.84 22.45 3.01
N PRO A 587 -32.50 22.15 4.28
CA PRO A 587 -33.01 20.95 4.94
C PRO A 587 -34.55 20.85 4.94
N GLY A 588 -35.26 21.98 5.07
CA GLY A 588 -36.73 22.03 4.98
C GLY A 588 -37.26 21.67 3.59
N GLN A 589 -36.57 22.10 2.53
CA GLN A 589 -36.89 21.72 1.16
C GLN A 589 -36.59 20.23 0.89
N ILE A 590 -35.52 19.68 1.47
CA ILE A 590 -35.23 18.23 1.40
C ILE A 590 -36.34 17.43 2.10
N ARG A 591 -36.80 17.86 3.29
CA ARG A 591 -37.94 17.24 3.98
C ARG A 591 -39.20 17.24 3.11
N SER A 592 -39.53 18.36 2.49
CA SER A 592 -40.67 18.46 1.58
C SER A 592 -40.51 17.60 0.32
N LEU A 593 -39.27 17.39 -0.15
CA LEU A 593 -38.99 16.50 -1.26
C LEU A 593 -39.26 15.03 -0.90
N TYR A 594 -38.86 14.59 0.30
CA TYR A 594 -39.22 13.27 0.82
C TYR A 594 -40.75 13.11 0.90
N GLN A 595 -41.44 14.04 1.56
CA GLN A 595 -42.91 14.01 1.70
C GLN A 595 -43.65 14.01 0.36
N ALA A 596 -43.05 14.59 -0.68
CA ALA A 596 -43.64 14.63 -2.00
C ALA A 596 -43.41 13.34 -2.81
N CYS A 597 -42.47 12.45 -2.46
CA CYS A 597 -42.14 11.26 -3.26
C CYS A 597 -42.75 9.98 -2.69
N HIS A 598 -42.83 8.92 -3.51
CA HIS A 598 -43.54 7.67 -3.16
C HIS A 598 -42.61 6.46 -3.00
N ALA A 599 -41.40 6.51 -3.55
CA ALA A 599 -40.37 5.48 -3.39
C ALA A 599 -38.98 6.11 -3.47
N TYR A 600 -38.01 5.54 -2.78
CA TYR A 600 -36.61 5.98 -2.80
C TYR A 600 -35.73 4.91 -3.45
N VAL A 601 -34.81 5.31 -4.33
CA VAL A 601 -33.97 4.37 -5.10
C VAL A 601 -32.50 4.77 -5.02
N ALA A 602 -31.65 3.84 -4.58
CA ALA A 602 -30.21 4.04 -4.47
C ALA A 602 -29.42 2.80 -4.91
N PRO A 603 -29.13 2.66 -6.21
CA PRO A 603 -28.25 1.61 -6.71
C PRO A 603 -26.78 1.98 -6.53
N SER A 604 -26.41 2.45 -5.34
CA SER A 604 -25.03 2.83 -5.04
C SER A 604 -24.13 1.59 -5.12
N ARG A 605 -22.95 1.76 -5.72
CA ARG A 605 -21.86 0.77 -5.75
C ARG A 605 -21.22 0.58 -4.37
N GLY A 606 -21.33 1.58 -3.50
CA GLY A 606 -20.90 1.51 -2.11
C GLY A 606 -21.32 2.74 -1.31
N GLU A 607 -21.60 2.55 -0.01
CA GLU A 607 -21.91 3.60 0.96
C GLU A 607 -21.29 3.26 2.32
N GLY A 608 -20.85 4.26 3.09
CA GLY A 608 -20.38 4.04 4.47
C GLY A 608 -21.51 3.90 5.49
N PHE A 609 -22.69 4.46 5.18
CA PHE A 609 -23.90 4.39 6.02
C PHE A 609 -25.18 4.50 5.20
N GLY A 610 -25.29 5.48 4.29
CA GLY A 610 -26.48 5.69 3.46
C GLY A 610 -27.55 6.59 4.09
N LEU A 611 -27.15 7.73 4.65
CA LEU A 611 -28.03 8.69 5.33
C LEU A 611 -29.33 9.02 4.57
N PRO A 612 -29.31 9.31 3.25
CA PRO A 612 -30.56 9.59 2.51
C PRO A 612 -31.58 8.44 2.50
N MET A 613 -31.12 7.19 2.63
CA MET A 613 -32.00 6.02 2.72
C MET A 613 -32.66 5.94 4.10
N ALA A 614 -31.91 6.21 5.17
CA ALA A 614 -32.44 6.28 6.53
C ALA A 614 -33.48 7.40 6.68
N GLU A 615 -33.20 8.58 6.09
CA GLU A 615 -34.15 9.70 6.03
C GLU A 615 -35.43 9.33 5.28
N ALA A 616 -35.33 8.63 4.15
CA ALA A 616 -36.50 8.13 3.41
C ALA A 616 -37.37 7.17 4.26
N MET A 617 -36.73 6.28 5.02
CA MET A 617 -37.43 5.35 5.92
C MET A 617 -38.16 6.07 7.07
N LEU A 618 -37.57 7.13 7.65
CA LEU A 618 -38.24 7.99 8.63
C LEU A 618 -39.49 8.67 8.06
N HIS A 619 -39.49 8.96 6.77
CA HIS A 619 -40.65 9.50 6.04
C HIS A 619 -41.63 8.44 5.55
N ARG A 620 -41.45 7.17 5.95
CA ARG A 620 -42.28 6.04 5.52
C ARG A 620 -42.31 5.84 4.00
N ILE A 621 -41.16 6.00 3.36
CA ILE A 621 -40.99 5.78 1.92
C ILE A 621 -40.32 4.41 1.70
N PRO A 622 -40.85 3.52 0.84
CA PRO A 622 -40.19 2.27 0.52
C PRO A 622 -38.84 2.53 -0.16
N VAL A 623 -37.81 1.84 0.29
CA VAL A 623 -36.43 1.99 -0.19
C VAL A 623 -36.01 0.81 -1.06
N ILE A 624 -35.51 1.08 -2.25
CA ILE A 624 -34.84 0.13 -3.14
C ILE A 624 -33.35 0.47 -3.14
N ALA A 625 -32.50 -0.42 -2.64
CA ALA A 625 -31.07 -0.12 -2.47
C ALA A 625 -30.20 -1.34 -2.74
N THR A 626 -28.96 -1.15 -3.18
CA THR A 626 -28.02 -2.26 -3.43
C THR A 626 -27.83 -3.14 -2.19
N GLY A 627 -27.80 -4.46 -2.33
CA GLY A 627 -27.59 -5.41 -1.22
C GLY A 627 -26.17 -5.43 -0.62
N TRP A 628 -25.39 -4.35 -0.78
CA TRP A 628 -23.99 -4.25 -0.35
C TRP A 628 -23.63 -2.82 0.08
N GLY A 629 -22.80 -2.68 1.12
CA GLY A 629 -22.39 -1.40 1.70
C GLY A 629 -22.88 -1.21 3.14
N GLY A 630 -22.71 -0.02 3.72
CA GLY A 630 -23.07 0.28 5.11
C GLY A 630 -24.57 0.38 5.38
N HIS A 631 -25.37 0.77 4.38
CA HIS A 631 -26.83 0.89 4.54
C HIS A 631 -27.53 -0.45 4.76
N VAL A 632 -26.86 -1.56 4.46
CA VAL A 632 -27.43 -2.91 4.63
C VAL A 632 -27.65 -3.30 6.10
N ASP A 633 -27.15 -2.50 7.04
CA ASP A 633 -27.48 -2.64 8.47
C ASP A 633 -28.96 -2.35 8.75
N PHE A 634 -29.61 -1.55 7.89
CA PHE A 634 -31.03 -1.22 8.00
C PHE A 634 -31.81 -1.36 6.68
N CYS A 635 -31.14 -1.60 5.55
CA CYS A 635 -31.73 -1.97 4.25
C CYS A 635 -31.56 -3.47 4.01
N ASN A 636 -32.51 -4.26 4.49
CA ASN A 636 -32.54 -5.71 4.33
C ASN A 636 -33.91 -6.16 3.77
N GLU A 637 -34.12 -7.47 3.60
CA GLU A 637 -35.36 -8.00 3.02
C GLU A 637 -36.63 -7.63 3.81
N ASP A 638 -36.53 -7.34 5.11
CA ASP A 638 -37.66 -7.01 5.97
C ASP A 638 -38.02 -5.51 5.95
N THR A 639 -37.06 -4.65 5.59
CA THR A 639 -37.17 -3.19 5.69
C THR A 639 -37.03 -2.47 4.36
N SER A 640 -36.51 -3.13 3.33
CA SER A 640 -36.25 -2.54 2.02
C SER A 640 -36.38 -3.58 0.90
N TYR A 641 -35.97 -3.20 -0.31
CA TYR A 641 -35.89 -4.05 -1.48
C TYR A 641 -34.42 -4.12 -1.96
N PRO A 642 -33.64 -5.11 -1.51
CA PRO A 642 -32.23 -5.23 -1.83
C PRO A 642 -31.97 -5.56 -3.31
N ILE A 643 -31.16 -4.76 -4.01
CA ILE A 643 -30.77 -5.04 -5.40
C ILE A 643 -29.63 -6.06 -5.39
N ARG A 644 -29.77 -7.15 -6.16
CA ARG A 644 -28.68 -8.08 -6.46
C ARG A 644 -27.47 -7.35 -7.05
N TYR A 645 -26.30 -7.88 -6.79
CA TYR A 645 -25.04 -7.29 -7.21
C TYR A 645 -23.98 -8.36 -7.44
N ARG A 646 -22.90 -7.95 -8.11
CA ARG A 646 -21.62 -8.65 -8.11
C ARG A 646 -20.53 -7.67 -7.70
N LEU A 647 -19.50 -8.12 -6.99
CA LEU A 647 -18.33 -7.30 -6.71
C LEU A 647 -17.42 -7.25 -7.92
N VAL A 648 -16.95 -6.05 -8.25
CA VAL A 648 -16.00 -5.76 -9.32
C VAL A 648 -14.96 -4.77 -8.82
N ARG A 649 -13.83 -4.65 -9.51
CA ARG A 649 -12.82 -3.63 -9.23
C ARG A 649 -13.39 -2.23 -9.30
N SER A 650 -13.06 -1.42 -8.29
CA SER A 650 -13.37 -0.01 -8.24
C SER A 650 -12.54 0.76 -9.26
N SER A 651 -13.18 1.72 -9.93
CA SER A 651 -12.51 2.70 -10.79
C SER A 651 -12.24 4.03 -10.07
N SER A 652 -12.29 4.03 -8.72
CA SER A 652 -12.07 5.21 -7.89
C SER A 652 -10.62 5.72 -8.00
N HIS A 653 -10.44 7.04 -7.94
CA HIS A 653 -9.12 7.68 -7.86
C HIS A 653 -8.40 7.42 -6.52
N LEU A 654 -9.10 6.84 -5.54
CA LEU A 654 -8.54 6.40 -4.25
C LEU A 654 -7.92 5.00 -4.33
N ALA A 655 -8.19 4.29 -5.42
CA ALA A 655 -7.57 3.02 -5.70
C ALA A 655 -6.08 3.25 -5.97
N GLY A 656 -5.26 3.03 -4.94
CA GLY A 656 -3.85 2.71 -5.14
C GLY A 656 -3.70 1.40 -5.94
N GLN A 657 -2.55 0.76 -5.83
CA GLN A 657 -2.23 -0.40 -6.69
C GLN A 657 -2.95 -1.72 -6.32
N GLU A 658 -3.76 -1.73 -5.24
CA GLU A 658 -4.54 -2.91 -4.84
C GLU A 658 -5.97 -2.95 -5.41
N ALA A 659 -6.40 -1.94 -6.18
CA ALA A 659 -7.72 -1.87 -6.84
C ALA A 659 -8.85 -2.53 -6.01
N PRO A 660 -9.31 -1.88 -4.91
CA PRO A 660 -10.35 -2.43 -4.04
C PRO A 660 -11.65 -2.67 -4.81
N LEU A 661 -12.58 -3.42 -4.22
CA LEU A 661 -13.84 -3.78 -4.87
C LEU A 661 -14.98 -2.87 -4.42
N TRP A 662 -15.97 -2.76 -5.30
CA TRP A 662 -17.30 -2.21 -5.02
C TRP A 662 -18.38 -3.09 -5.67
N ALA A 663 -19.64 -2.85 -5.33
CA ALA A 663 -20.76 -3.56 -5.94
C ALA A 663 -21.10 -2.99 -7.32
N GLU A 664 -21.37 -3.87 -8.28
CA GLU A 664 -22.03 -3.56 -9.54
C GLU A 664 -23.48 -4.06 -9.43
N PRO A 665 -24.47 -3.16 -9.25
CA PRO A 665 -25.87 -3.55 -9.10
C PRO A 665 -26.47 -4.10 -10.40
N ASP A 666 -27.36 -5.09 -10.29
CA ASP A 666 -28.08 -5.65 -11.41
C ASP A 666 -29.20 -4.71 -11.88
N ALA A 667 -28.99 -4.04 -13.01
CA ALA A 667 -29.95 -3.11 -13.62
C ALA A 667 -31.30 -3.77 -13.97
N THR A 668 -31.32 -5.06 -14.31
CA THR A 668 -32.55 -5.78 -14.65
C THR A 668 -33.37 -6.01 -13.39
N HIS A 669 -32.73 -6.51 -12.34
CA HIS A 669 -33.39 -6.70 -11.05
C HIS A 669 -33.87 -5.37 -10.45
N LEU A 670 -33.10 -4.29 -10.59
CA LEU A 670 -33.53 -2.95 -10.18
C LEU A 670 -34.82 -2.52 -10.90
N ALA A 671 -34.92 -2.77 -12.21
CA ALA A 671 -36.12 -2.46 -12.98
C ALA A 671 -37.34 -3.25 -12.47
N GLU A 672 -37.17 -4.54 -12.18
CA GLU A 672 -38.21 -5.41 -11.61
C GLU A 672 -38.67 -4.91 -10.24
N LEU A 673 -37.73 -4.55 -9.35
CA LEU A 673 -38.05 -4.01 -8.02
C LEU A 673 -38.81 -2.69 -8.10
N MET A 674 -38.44 -1.77 -8.98
CA MET A 674 -39.18 -0.52 -9.17
C MET A 674 -40.61 -0.77 -9.65
N GLN A 675 -40.81 -1.72 -10.57
CA GLN A 675 -42.14 -2.11 -11.01
C GLN A 675 -42.96 -2.75 -9.87
N ARG A 676 -42.34 -3.63 -9.09
CA ARG A 676 -42.97 -4.29 -7.93
C ARG A 676 -43.42 -3.30 -6.86
N VAL A 677 -42.57 -2.35 -6.47
CA VAL A 677 -42.91 -1.31 -5.48
C VAL A 677 -44.06 -0.43 -5.96
N LYS A 678 -44.12 -0.08 -7.25
CA LYS A 678 -45.23 0.71 -7.80
C LYS A 678 -46.54 -0.08 -7.85
N ALA A 679 -46.47 -1.36 -8.22
CA ALA A 679 -47.65 -2.20 -8.40
C ALA A 679 -48.21 -2.71 -7.06
N ASP A 680 -47.34 -2.92 -6.07
CA ASP A 680 -47.62 -3.50 -4.74
C ASP A 680 -48.61 -4.68 -4.81
N PRO A 681 -48.33 -5.70 -5.65
CA PRO A 681 -49.30 -6.76 -5.94
C PRO A 681 -49.68 -7.57 -4.69
N ASP A 682 -48.76 -7.66 -3.72
CA ASP A 682 -48.90 -8.45 -2.51
C ASP A 682 -49.29 -7.59 -1.28
N GLY A 683 -49.44 -6.26 -1.43
CA GLY A 683 -49.73 -5.35 -0.32
C GLY A 683 -48.62 -5.28 0.74
N GLU A 684 -47.38 -5.60 0.37
CA GLU A 684 -46.25 -5.74 1.29
C GLU A 684 -45.55 -4.42 1.61
N VAL A 685 -45.74 -3.38 0.77
CA VAL A 685 -45.05 -2.09 0.91
C VAL A 685 -45.33 -1.47 2.29
N ALA A 686 -46.59 -1.47 2.73
CA ALA A 686 -46.99 -0.87 4.01
C ALA A 686 -46.31 -1.56 5.21
N GLN A 687 -46.22 -2.90 5.18
CA GLN A 687 -45.56 -3.67 6.24
C GLN A 687 -44.06 -3.37 6.28
N ARG A 688 -43.37 -3.44 5.13
CA ARG A 688 -41.92 -3.18 5.07
C ARG A 688 -41.58 -1.77 5.51
N VAL A 689 -42.37 -0.78 5.08
CA VAL A 689 -42.18 0.62 5.46
C VAL A 689 -42.33 0.84 6.96
N GLU A 690 -43.31 0.21 7.60
CA GLU A 690 -43.47 0.34 9.06
C GLU A 690 -42.36 -0.38 9.83
N SER A 691 -41.90 -1.54 9.35
CA SER A 691 -40.71 -2.21 9.88
C SER A 691 -39.46 -1.32 9.77
N ALA A 692 -39.26 -0.69 8.61
CA ALA A 692 -38.15 0.22 8.35
C ALA A 692 -38.19 1.45 9.26
N HIS A 693 -39.33 2.13 9.35
CA HIS A 693 -39.52 3.27 10.24
C HIS A 693 -39.24 2.90 11.69
N ARG A 694 -39.79 1.77 12.18
CA ARG A 694 -39.55 1.30 13.55
C ARG A 694 -38.07 1.06 13.82
N LEU A 695 -37.36 0.40 12.90
CA LEU A 695 -35.92 0.13 13.05
C LEU A 695 -35.10 1.43 13.08
N ILE A 696 -35.31 2.33 12.12
CA ILE A 696 -34.53 3.57 12.04
C ILE A 696 -34.81 4.47 13.24
N SER A 697 -36.08 4.64 13.64
CA SER A 697 -36.43 5.45 14.82
C SER A 697 -35.88 4.89 16.13
N ALA A 698 -35.77 3.56 16.26
CA ALA A 698 -35.26 2.93 17.49
C ALA A 698 -33.73 2.89 17.56
N GLU A 699 -33.06 2.58 16.45
CA GLU A 699 -31.62 2.24 16.46
C GLU A 699 -30.71 3.32 15.85
N TYR A 700 -31.26 4.28 15.10
CA TYR A 700 -30.50 5.28 14.34
C TYR A 700 -31.00 6.71 14.56
N SER A 701 -31.51 7.00 15.76
CA SER A 701 -31.63 8.38 16.25
C SER A 701 -30.26 8.91 16.70
N TRP A 702 -30.06 10.23 16.62
CA TRP A 702 -28.84 10.86 17.13
C TRP A 702 -28.64 10.61 18.62
N GLU A 703 -29.72 10.57 19.41
CA GLU A 703 -29.68 10.20 20.83
C GLU A 703 -29.15 8.78 21.04
N ARG A 704 -29.65 7.80 20.27
CA ARG A 704 -29.23 6.40 20.40
C ARG A 704 -27.78 6.21 19.98
N VAL A 705 -27.34 6.89 18.94
CA VAL A 705 -25.95 6.87 18.46
C VAL A 705 -25.02 7.53 19.49
N ALA A 706 -25.44 8.67 20.08
CA ALA A 706 -24.70 9.32 21.15
C ALA A 706 -24.54 8.42 22.39
N GLN A 707 -25.60 7.71 22.80
CA GLN A 707 -25.50 6.69 23.86
C GLN A 707 -24.46 5.62 23.53
N ARG A 708 -24.47 5.05 22.31
CA ARG A 708 -23.46 4.05 21.90
C ARG A 708 -22.04 4.61 21.90
N CYS A 709 -21.86 5.88 21.55
CA CYS A 709 -20.57 6.56 21.66
C CYS A 709 -20.11 6.70 23.12
N GLU A 710 -20.98 7.12 24.04
CA GLU A 710 -20.68 7.19 25.48
C GLU A 710 -20.29 5.83 26.05
N ASP A 711 -21.08 4.79 25.74
CA ASP A 711 -20.81 3.41 26.16
C ASP A 711 -19.44 2.95 25.65
N ALA A 712 -19.14 3.23 24.37
CA ALA A 712 -17.84 2.93 23.77
C ALA A 712 -16.70 3.68 24.47
N PHE A 713 -16.85 4.98 24.74
CA PHE A 713 -15.80 5.75 25.42
C PHE A 713 -15.58 5.28 26.86
N ALA A 714 -16.65 4.93 27.58
CA ALA A 714 -16.56 4.39 28.93
C ALA A 714 -15.82 3.05 28.94
N GLU A 715 -16.17 2.13 28.03
CA GLU A 715 -15.49 0.85 27.85
C GLU A 715 -14.01 1.04 27.53
N LEU A 716 -13.69 1.88 26.53
CA LEU A 716 -12.33 2.11 26.06
C LEU A 716 -11.44 2.80 27.12
N LYS A 717 -12.01 3.66 27.96
CA LYS A 717 -11.31 4.25 29.11
C LYS A 717 -11.03 3.21 30.20
N GLY A 718 -11.88 2.19 30.35
CA GLY A 718 -11.74 1.10 31.32
C GLY A 718 -10.87 -0.07 30.87
N MET A 719 -10.55 -0.18 29.57
CA MET A 719 -9.68 -1.24 29.05
C MET A 719 -8.22 -1.08 29.55
N GLU A 720 -7.69 -2.11 30.21
CA GLU A 720 -6.24 -2.24 30.41
C GLU A 720 -5.57 -2.38 29.03
N ARG A 721 -4.79 -1.37 28.65
CA ARG A 721 -4.41 -1.08 27.26
C ARG A 721 -3.38 -2.01 26.63
N ASP A 722 -2.97 -3.10 27.30
CA ASP A 722 -1.80 -3.85 26.87
C ASP A 722 -2.11 -5.21 26.24
N PHE A 723 -2.85 -5.18 25.12
CA PHE A 723 -2.95 -6.33 24.20
C PHE A 723 -1.60 -6.69 23.54
N SER A 724 -0.55 -5.86 23.74
CA SER A 724 0.83 -6.11 23.31
C SER A 724 1.71 -6.77 24.38
N ALA A 725 1.25 -6.88 25.63
CA ALA A 725 2.04 -7.43 26.74
C ALA A 725 2.38 -8.92 26.56
N GLN A 726 1.56 -9.63 25.81
CA GLN A 726 1.70 -11.06 25.57
C GLN A 726 1.69 -11.36 24.07
N PRO A 727 2.55 -12.26 23.60
CA PRO A 727 2.50 -12.74 22.23
C PRO A 727 1.16 -13.41 21.91
N LEU A 728 0.60 -13.13 20.73
CA LEU A 728 -0.59 -13.79 20.22
C LEU A 728 -0.33 -15.29 20.04
N ARG A 729 -1.18 -16.16 20.56
CA ARG A 729 -1.06 -17.62 20.34
C ARG A 729 -1.88 -18.06 19.14
N LEU A 730 -1.19 -18.51 18.10
CA LEU A 730 -1.76 -18.84 16.79
C LEU A 730 -1.61 -20.32 16.48
N ALA A 731 -2.74 -20.99 16.25
CA ALA A 731 -2.79 -22.29 15.60
C ALA A 731 -2.77 -22.12 14.07
N TRP A 732 -1.82 -22.76 13.39
CA TRP A 732 -1.73 -22.77 11.93
C TRP A 732 -1.96 -24.19 11.39
N ILE A 733 -3.09 -24.43 10.74
CA ILE A 733 -3.49 -25.76 10.25
C ILE A 733 -3.23 -25.82 8.74
N SER A 734 -2.31 -26.70 8.30
CA SER A 734 -1.89 -26.80 6.89
C SER A 734 -1.22 -28.16 6.58
N THR A 735 -1.04 -28.51 5.30
CA THR A 735 -0.27 -29.68 4.82
C THR A 735 1.24 -29.50 4.96
N TRP A 736 1.70 -28.89 6.06
CA TRP A 736 3.07 -28.42 6.30
C TRP A 736 4.18 -29.36 5.76
N ASN A 737 5.30 -28.82 5.28
CA ASN A 737 6.46 -29.61 4.80
C ASN A 737 6.17 -30.65 3.68
N GLU A 738 5.06 -30.51 2.94
CA GLU A 738 4.77 -31.27 1.72
C GLU A 738 5.19 -30.51 0.46
N ALA A 739 5.51 -31.22 -0.63
CA ALA A 739 5.81 -30.63 -1.95
C ALA A 739 4.54 -30.13 -2.66
N CYS A 740 3.85 -29.15 -2.07
CA CYS A 740 2.63 -28.56 -2.62
C CYS A 740 2.57 -27.04 -2.40
N GLY A 741 1.75 -26.35 -3.20
CA GLY A 741 1.66 -24.89 -3.19
C GLY A 741 1.13 -24.30 -1.87
N ILE A 742 0.24 -24.99 -1.17
CA ILE A 742 -0.36 -24.50 0.09
C ILE A 742 0.62 -24.64 1.28
N ALA A 743 1.45 -25.69 1.28
CA ALA A 743 2.54 -25.83 2.24
C ALA A 743 3.59 -24.74 2.05
N ALA A 744 3.99 -24.46 0.79
CA ALA A 744 4.90 -23.37 0.46
C ALA A 744 4.32 -22.00 0.85
N TYR A 745 3.06 -21.73 0.52
CA TYR A 745 2.33 -20.53 0.92
C TYR A 745 2.36 -20.31 2.44
N SER A 746 2.08 -21.37 3.20
CA SER A 746 2.11 -21.34 4.67
C SER A 746 3.50 -21.00 5.19
N ARG A 747 4.54 -21.63 4.62
CA ARG A 747 5.93 -21.36 5.00
C ARG A 747 6.33 -19.91 4.69
N TYR A 748 6.07 -19.41 3.48
CA TYR A 748 6.46 -18.04 3.11
C TYR A 748 5.83 -16.97 3.99
N LEU A 749 4.59 -17.16 4.47
CA LEU A 749 4.01 -16.25 5.45
C LEU A 749 4.70 -16.39 6.82
N LEU A 750 4.82 -17.62 7.33
CA LEU A 750 5.36 -17.87 8.66
C LEU A 750 6.85 -17.56 8.80
N ASP A 751 7.63 -17.58 7.71
CA ASP A 751 9.04 -17.17 7.67
C ASP A 751 9.23 -15.67 8.01
N HIS A 752 8.15 -14.87 7.99
CA HIS A 752 8.14 -13.44 8.32
C HIS A 752 7.37 -13.11 9.60
N VAL A 753 7.06 -14.12 10.42
CA VAL A 753 6.48 -13.89 11.75
C VAL A 753 7.55 -13.35 12.70
N ASP A 754 7.20 -12.31 13.46
CA ASP A 754 7.96 -11.90 14.64
C ASP A 754 7.53 -12.77 15.83
N GLU A 755 8.42 -13.65 16.29
CA GLU A 755 8.15 -14.55 17.41
C GLU A 755 8.01 -13.84 18.77
N SER A 756 8.45 -12.59 18.89
CA SER A 756 8.18 -11.77 20.08
C SER A 756 6.71 -11.33 20.12
N GLU A 757 6.06 -11.28 18.96
CA GLU A 757 4.71 -10.82 18.78
C GLU A 757 3.69 -11.95 18.64
N VAL A 758 4.06 -13.07 17.99
CA VAL A 758 3.17 -14.19 17.71
C VAL A 758 3.87 -15.51 18.00
N LYS A 759 3.27 -16.36 18.83
CA LYS A 759 3.70 -17.74 19.05
C LYS A 759 2.86 -18.68 18.20
N VAL A 760 3.53 -19.36 17.26
CA VAL A 760 2.86 -20.22 16.28
C VAL A 760 2.99 -21.70 16.66
N SER A 761 1.86 -22.40 16.68
CA SER A 761 1.79 -23.86 16.74
C SER A 761 1.22 -24.39 15.42
N VAL A 762 1.97 -25.21 14.71
CA VAL A 762 1.57 -25.75 13.40
C VAL A 762 0.92 -27.12 13.57
N TYR A 763 -0.23 -27.33 12.93
CA TYR A 763 -0.96 -28.60 12.94
C TYR A 763 -0.99 -29.20 11.54
N GLY A 764 -0.13 -30.21 11.34
CA GLY A 764 0.10 -30.89 10.07
C GLY A 764 -0.66 -32.19 9.92
N ARG A 765 -0.54 -32.82 8.75
CA ARG A 765 -1.04 -34.19 8.55
C ARG A 765 -0.24 -35.21 9.37
N HIS A 766 -0.86 -36.34 9.71
CA HIS A 766 -0.23 -37.43 10.47
C HIS A 766 1.08 -37.96 9.87
N ASN A 767 1.27 -37.87 8.55
CA ASN A 767 2.47 -38.31 7.84
C ASN A 767 3.49 -37.18 7.55
N THR A 768 3.30 -36.00 8.13
CA THR A 768 4.20 -34.86 7.93
C THR A 768 5.53 -35.08 8.66
N SER A 769 6.66 -34.89 7.97
CA SER A 769 7.98 -34.89 8.59
C SER A 769 8.24 -33.59 9.37
N VAL A 770 8.84 -33.71 10.56
CA VAL A 770 9.22 -32.56 11.39
C VAL A 770 10.48 -31.91 10.82
N PRO A 771 10.48 -30.63 10.44
CA PRO A 771 11.69 -29.94 10.02
C PRO A 771 12.43 -29.36 11.24
N ASP A 772 13.74 -29.58 11.31
CA ASP A 772 14.76 -28.99 12.19
C ASP A 772 14.25 -28.03 13.28
N GLY A 773 13.80 -28.58 14.42
CA GLY A 773 13.79 -28.01 15.79
C GLY A 773 13.16 -26.63 16.08
N LYS A 774 12.81 -25.81 15.08
CA LYS A 774 12.39 -24.40 15.24
C LYS A 774 10.87 -24.23 15.30
N THR A 775 10.11 -25.06 14.60
CA THR A 775 8.65 -24.95 14.52
C THR A 775 7.98 -26.05 15.33
N ARG A 776 7.08 -25.68 16.25
CA ARG A 776 6.25 -26.65 17.00
C ARG A 776 5.22 -27.26 16.06
N LEU A 777 5.49 -28.46 15.54
CA LEU A 777 4.61 -29.22 14.65
C LEU A 777 3.88 -30.33 15.42
N THR A 778 2.54 -30.32 15.36
CA THR A 778 1.66 -31.37 15.89
C THR A 778 0.92 -32.06 14.74
N PRO A 779 1.22 -33.33 14.42
CA PRO A 779 0.44 -34.08 13.44
C PRO A 779 -0.98 -34.38 14.00
N ALA A 780 -2.04 -33.87 13.35
CA ALA A 780 -3.36 -33.78 13.97
C ALA A 780 -4.56 -34.17 13.08
N TRP A 781 -4.34 -34.45 11.80
CA TRP A 781 -5.40 -34.82 10.84
C TRP A 781 -4.84 -35.67 9.69
N LYS A 782 -5.69 -36.30 8.89
CA LYS A 782 -5.27 -37.13 7.74
C LYS A 782 -5.59 -36.49 6.40
N ASP A 783 -6.83 -36.56 5.97
CA ASP A 783 -7.31 -36.08 4.66
C ASP A 783 -8.84 -35.97 4.67
N CYS A 784 -9.44 -35.66 3.50
CA CYS A 784 -10.88 -35.48 3.37
C CYS A 784 -11.73 -36.75 3.61
N SER A 785 -11.12 -37.92 3.84
CA SER A 785 -11.83 -39.14 4.25
C SER A 785 -12.24 -39.13 5.73
N GLU A 786 -11.67 -38.25 6.55
CA GLU A 786 -12.04 -38.11 7.95
C GLU A 786 -13.44 -37.50 8.10
N SER A 787 -14.32 -38.20 8.83
CA SER A 787 -15.67 -37.73 9.12
C SER A 787 -15.74 -36.78 10.31
N SER A 788 -14.65 -36.60 11.06
CA SER A 788 -14.58 -35.70 12.22
C SER A 788 -13.14 -35.23 12.45
N LEU A 789 -12.99 -33.96 12.84
CA LEU A 789 -11.71 -33.31 13.15
C LEU A 789 -11.54 -33.01 14.66
N ARG A 790 -12.24 -33.75 15.53
CA ARG A 790 -12.19 -33.53 16.99
C ARG A 790 -10.77 -33.63 17.57
N GLY A 791 -9.95 -34.56 17.08
CA GLY A 791 -8.56 -34.67 17.51
C GLY A 791 -7.72 -33.42 17.23
N LEU A 792 -7.97 -32.75 16.09
CA LEU A 792 -7.38 -31.46 15.75
C LEU A 792 -7.89 -30.36 16.69
N VAL A 793 -9.20 -30.28 16.92
CA VAL A 793 -9.81 -29.31 17.84
C VAL A 793 -9.23 -29.45 19.25
N ASP A 794 -9.20 -30.66 19.79
CA ASP A 794 -8.65 -30.94 21.12
C ASP A 794 -7.17 -30.56 21.22
N ALA A 795 -6.40 -30.74 20.13
CA ALA A 795 -5.00 -30.34 20.09
C ALA A 795 -4.82 -28.82 20.12
N VAL A 796 -5.63 -28.08 19.34
CA VAL A 796 -5.62 -26.62 19.30
C VAL A 796 -5.99 -26.03 20.66
N LEU A 797 -7.03 -26.56 21.30
CA LEU A 797 -7.52 -26.10 22.60
C LEU A 797 -6.54 -26.41 23.74
N ARG A 798 -5.96 -27.61 23.75
CA ARG A 798 -4.96 -28.02 24.75
C ARG A 798 -3.73 -27.10 24.76
N ASP A 799 -3.32 -26.61 23.59
CA ASP A 799 -2.17 -25.72 23.45
C ASP A 799 -2.52 -24.24 23.76
N GLY A 800 -3.79 -23.95 24.08
CA GLY A 800 -4.26 -22.64 24.52
C GLY A 800 -4.21 -21.57 23.43
N ASN A 801 -4.36 -21.94 22.16
CA ASN A 801 -4.35 -20.96 21.07
C ASN A 801 -5.60 -20.06 21.13
N GLU A 802 -5.43 -18.77 20.83
CA GLU A 802 -6.51 -17.77 20.81
C GLU A 802 -7.09 -17.60 19.40
N THR A 803 -6.28 -17.91 18.39
CA THR A 803 -6.65 -17.84 16.99
C THR A 803 -6.28 -19.11 16.27
N ALA A 804 -7.04 -19.46 15.23
CA ALA A 804 -6.75 -20.60 14.37
C ALA A 804 -6.89 -20.19 12.89
N VAL A 805 -5.82 -20.35 12.11
CA VAL A 805 -5.85 -20.17 10.65
C VAL A 805 -5.87 -21.55 10.00
N ILE A 806 -6.95 -21.87 9.29
CA ILE A 806 -7.12 -23.15 8.60
C ILE A 806 -6.96 -22.96 7.09
N GLN A 807 -5.92 -23.57 6.53
CA GLN A 807 -5.68 -23.63 5.09
C GLN A 807 -6.57 -24.70 4.46
N PHE A 808 -7.53 -24.31 3.63
CA PHE A 808 -8.53 -25.22 3.08
C PHE A 808 -8.33 -25.53 1.59
N ASN A 809 -8.47 -26.82 1.28
CA ASN A 809 -8.79 -27.35 -0.04
C ASN A 809 -9.72 -28.57 0.13
N PHE A 810 -10.56 -28.89 -0.86
CA PHE A 810 -11.46 -30.05 -0.81
C PHE A 810 -10.74 -31.39 -0.60
N GLY A 811 -9.48 -31.52 -1.04
CA GLY A 811 -8.68 -32.72 -0.77
C GLY A 811 -8.15 -32.83 0.67
N PHE A 812 -8.29 -31.78 1.49
CA PHE A 812 -7.73 -31.74 2.84
C PHE A 812 -8.75 -32.11 3.89
N PHE A 813 -9.95 -31.54 3.80
CA PHE A 813 -10.98 -31.70 4.81
C PHE A 813 -12.32 -32.03 4.19
N ASN A 814 -13.06 -32.95 4.83
CA ASN A 814 -14.49 -33.06 4.60
C ASN A 814 -15.17 -31.76 5.07
N VAL A 815 -16.04 -31.17 4.25
CA VAL A 815 -16.67 -29.88 4.54
C VAL A 815 -17.53 -29.92 5.81
N GLN A 816 -18.23 -31.03 6.06
CA GLN A 816 -19.06 -31.18 7.27
C GLN A 816 -18.19 -31.24 8.52
N ALA A 817 -17.10 -32.02 8.46
CA ALA A 817 -16.16 -32.15 9.57
C ALA A 817 -15.43 -30.83 9.87
N LEU A 818 -15.09 -30.06 8.82
CA LEU A 818 -14.55 -28.71 8.95
C LEU A 818 -15.56 -27.76 9.62
N ALA A 819 -16.82 -27.79 9.17
CA ALA A 819 -17.88 -26.95 9.74
C ALA A 819 -18.13 -27.27 11.23
N GLU A 820 -18.09 -28.56 11.62
CA GLU A 820 -18.13 -28.98 13.03
C GLU A 820 -16.92 -28.42 13.79
N ALA A 821 -15.70 -28.55 13.26
CA ALA A 821 -14.48 -28.06 13.91
C ALA A 821 -14.48 -26.53 14.11
N VAL A 822 -14.90 -25.77 13.09
CA VAL A 822 -15.05 -24.31 13.19
C VAL A 822 -16.03 -23.95 14.31
N SER A 823 -17.15 -24.67 14.40
CA SER A 823 -18.16 -24.41 15.43
C SER A 823 -17.64 -24.69 16.83
N LEU A 824 -16.93 -25.81 17.02
CA LEU A 824 -16.36 -26.19 18.32
C LEU A 824 -15.26 -25.22 18.78
N LEU A 825 -14.40 -24.76 17.86
CA LEU A 825 -13.37 -23.78 18.16
C LEU A 825 -13.97 -22.41 18.52
N ASP A 826 -14.98 -21.96 17.77
CA ASP A 826 -15.72 -20.73 18.05
C ASP A 826 -16.42 -20.77 19.42
N GLU A 827 -17.07 -21.88 19.76
CA GLU A 827 -17.72 -22.09 21.06
C GLU A 827 -16.73 -22.11 22.23
N ALA A 828 -15.49 -22.53 21.98
CA ALA A 828 -14.39 -22.47 22.94
C ALA A 828 -13.68 -21.10 23.00
N GLY A 829 -14.13 -20.10 22.25
CA GLY A 829 -13.58 -18.75 22.23
C GLY A 829 -12.36 -18.56 21.33
N VAL A 830 -12.05 -19.52 20.45
CA VAL A 830 -10.96 -19.40 19.48
C VAL A 830 -11.46 -18.71 18.22
N SER A 831 -10.81 -17.61 17.84
CA SER A 831 -11.14 -16.89 16.60
C SER A 831 -10.62 -17.64 15.37
N VAL A 832 -11.52 -18.24 14.61
CA VAL A 832 -11.18 -19.06 13.43
C VAL A 832 -11.16 -18.23 12.13
N VAL A 833 -10.04 -18.25 11.42
CA VAL A 833 -9.88 -17.71 10.07
C VAL A 833 -9.73 -18.87 9.09
N LEU A 834 -10.65 -18.96 8.13
CA LEU A 834 -10.56 -19.93 7.03
C LEU A 834 -9.87 -19.28 5.83
N MET A 835 -8.89 -19.95 5.23
CA MET A 835 -8.26 -19.52 4.00
C MET A 835 -8.56 -20.51 2.88
N LEU A 836 -9.44 -20.13 1.95
CA LEU A 836 -9.94 -21.04 0.93
C LEU A 836 -9.12 -20.91 -0.35
N HIS A 837 -8.40 -21.98 -0.72
CA HIS A 837 -7.63 -22.06 -1.97
C HIS A 837 -8.45 -22.61 -3.15
N SER A 838 -9.70 -23.00 -2.89
CA SER A 838 -10.66 -23.47 -3.87
C SER A 838 -12.07 -23.27 -3.34
N THR A 839 -12.94 -22.65 -4.13
CA THR A 839 -14.37 -22.46 -3.76
C THR A 839 -15.35 -23.13 -4.72
N ARG A 840 -14.91 -23.55 -5.90
CA ARG A 840 -15.75 -24.25 -6.89
C ARG A 840 -16.05 -25.66 -6.43
N ASP A 841 -17.32 -26.06 -6.59
CA ASP A 841 -17.74 -27.42 -6.29
C ASP A 841 -16.93 -28.44 -7.11
N VAL A 842 -16.57 -29.53 -6.46
CA VAL A 842 -15.88 -30.66 -7.11
C VAL A 842 -16.94 -31.65 -7.54
N ASP A 843 -16.98 -31.96 -8.84
CA ASP A 843 -17.87 -32.98 -9.41
C ASP A 843 -17.06 -33.96 -10.28
N LYS A 844 -16.36 -34.89 -9.61
CA LYS A 844 -15.66 -36.00 -10.25
C LYS A 844 -16.45 -37.30 -10.02
N PRO A 845 -16.36 -38.30 -10.92
CA PRO A 845 -17.08 -39.57 -10.77
C PRO A 845 -16.92 -40.22 -9.39
N ASP A 846 -15.71 -40.16 -8.83
CA ASP A 846 -15.38 -40.82 -7.55
C ASP A 846 -15.30 -39.84 -6.35
N PHE A 847 -15.49 -38.54 -6.57
CA PHE A 847 -15.37 -37.54 -5.52
C PHE A 847 -16.20 -36.29 -5.81
N LYS A 848 -17.21 -36.05 -4.96
CA LYS A 848 -18.05 -34.85 -5.00
C LYS A 848 -17.96 -34.08 -3.70
N ALA A 849 -17.78 -32.77 -3.77
CA ALA A 849 -17.71 -31.92 -2.60
C ALA A 849 -18.17 -30.50 -2.90
N SER A 850 -18.87 -29.88 -1.94
CA SER A 850 -19.36 -28.51 -2.03
C SER A 850 -19.28 -27.82 -0.68
N LEU A 851 -18.90 -26.54 -0.66
CA LEU A 851 -18.96 -25.73 0.57
C LEU A 851 -20.40 -25.58 1.09
N ARG A 852 -21.41 -25.76 0.22
CA ARG A 852 -22.83 -25.64 0.56
C ARG A 852 -23.29 -26.67 1.60
N THR A 853 -22.58 -27.78 1.76
CA THR A 853 -22.97 -28.80 2.73
C THR A 853 -22.72 -28.37 4.18
N GLY A 854 -21.82 -27.40 4.42
CA GLY A 854 -21.41 -26.98 5.77
C GLY A 854 -21.68 -25.52 6.13
N LEU A 855 -22.58 -24.81 5.41
CA LEU A 855 -22.73 -23.35 5.51
C LEU A 855 -22.93 -22.83 6.94
N GLU A 856 -23.79 -23.46 7.74
CA GLU A 856 -24.08 -22.99 9.09
C GLU A 856 -22.86 -23.00 10.01
N GLY A 857 -22.00 -24.02 9.91
CA GLY A 857 -20.74 -24.04 10.66
C GLY A 857 -19.70 -23.09 10.07
N LEU A 858 -19.64 -22.94 8.74
CA LEU A 858 -18.72 -22.00 8.09
C LEU A 858 -19.05 -20.53 8.42
N LYS A 859 -20.33 -20.17 8.60
CA LYS A 859 -20.76 -18.82 9.03
C LYS A 859 -20.21 -18.41 10.41
N ARG A 860 -19.84 -19.40 11.24
CA ARG A 860 -19.23 -19.17 12.56
C ARG A 860 -17.75 -18.80 12.50
N ALA A 861 -17.07 -19.00 11.36
CA ALA A 861 -15.72 -18.50 11.19
C ALA A 861 -15.67 -16.99 11.42
N ALA A 862 -14.66 -16.51 12.16
CA ALA A 862 -14.46 -15.10 12.39
C ALA A 862 -14.22 -14.36 11.07
N ARG A 863 -13.44 -14.96 10.16
CA ARG A 863 -13.22 -14.51 8.78
C ARG A 863 -13.01 -15.67 7.81
N ILE A 864 -13.39 -15.45 6.55
CA ILE A 864 -13.12 -16.34 5.42
C ILE A 864 -12.32 -15.52 4.39
N LEU A 865 -11.12 -15.98 4.07
CA LEU A 865 -10.20 -15.30 3.17
C LEU A 865 -10.11 -16.07 1.85
N VAL A 866 -10.23 -15.33 0.75
CA VAL A 866 -10.11 -15.84 -0.63
C VAL A 866 -9.13 -15.00 -1.43
N HIS A 867 -8.65 -15.52 -2.54
CA HIS A 867 -7.60 -14.87 -3.33
C HIS A 867 -8.11 -14.10 -4.56
N SER A 868 -9.36 -14.32 -4.98
CA SER A 868 -9.93 -13.73 -6.18
C SER A 868 -11.34 -13.15 -5.98
N GLU A 869 -11.71 -12.23 -6.87
CA GLU A 869 -13.05 -11.63 -6.94
C GLU A 869 -14.13 -12.66 -7.26
N GLU A 870 -13.79 -13.67 -8.08
CA GLU A 870 -14.73 -14.72 -8.47
C GLU A 870 -15.06 -15.64 -7.28
N ASP A 871 -14.06 -15.97 -6.46
CA ASP A 871 -14.28 -16.71 -5.23
C ASP A 871 -15.16 -15.93 -4.25
N LEU A 872 -14.89 -14.63 -4.10
CA LEU A 872 -15.68 -13.77 -3.21
C LEU A 872 -17.14 -13.68 -3.65
N ASN A 873 -17.39 -13.48 -4.95
CA ASN A 873 -18.74 -13.48 -5.52
C ASN A 873 -19.47 -14.81 -5.30
N ARG A 874 -18.77 -15.94 -5.44
CA ARG A 874 -19.34 -17.26 -5.14
C ARG A 874 -19.70 -17.42 -3.66
N LEU A 875 -18.85 -16.93 -2.75
CA LEU A 875 -19.18 -16.93 -1.33
C LEU A 875 -20.39 -16.03 -1.00
N ILE A 876 -20.57 -14.91 -1.70
CA ILE A 876 -21.77 -14.07 -1.60
C ILE A 876 -23.01 -14.89 -2.01
N GLU A 877 -22.97 -15.58 -3.15
CA GLU A 877 -24.06 -16.48 -3.60
C GLU A 877 -24.35 -17.64 -2.63
N PHE A 878 -23.35 -18.03 -1.82
CA PHE A 878 -23.49 -19.09 -0.81
C PHE A 878 -24.03 -18.55 0.52
N GLY A 879 -24.19 -17.23 0.67
CA GLY A 879 -24.59 -16.59 1.93
C GLY A 879 -23.44 -16.46 2.95
N LEU A 880 -22.19 -16.46 2.48
CA LEU A 880 -20.96 -16.31 3.28
C LEU A 880 -20.28 -14.94 3.10
N GLY A 881 -20.84 -14.06 2.26
CA GLY A 881 -20.23 -12.78 1.87
C GLY A 881 -19.85 -11.86 3.03
N GLU A 882 -20.63 -11.81 4.11
CA GLU A 882 -20.36 -10.94 5.28
C GLU A 882 -19.06 -11.30 6.03
N ARG A 883 -18.67 -12.58 5.98
CA ARG A 883 -17.44 -13.09 6.59
C ARG A 883 -16.28 -13.09 5.62
N ALA A 884 -16.54 -12.91 4.33
CA ALA A 884 -15.59 -13.13 3.26
C ALA A 884 -14.82 -11.85 2.90
N ALA A 885 -13.52 -11.95 2.72
CA ALA A 885 -12.67 -10.86 2.27
C ALA A 885 -11.56 -11.36 1.34
N ILE A 886 -11.06 -10.47 0.48
CA ILE A 886 -9.86 -10.78 -0.32
C ILE A 886 -8.63 -10.69 0.57
N PHE A 887 -7.83 -11.75 0.56
CA PHE A 887 -6.46 -11.75 1.01
C PHE A 887 -5.59 -12.16 -0.18
N HIS A 888 -4.87 -11.19 -0.76
CA HIS A 888 -4.09 -11.43 -1.97
C HIS A 888 -3.00 -12.49 -1.73
N HIS A 889 -2.72 -13.25 -2.79
CA HIS A 889 -1.61 -14.20 -2.76
C HIS A 889 -0.28 -13.44 -2.74
N GLY A 890 0.68 -13.92 -1.96
CA GLY A 890 2.01 -13.32 -1.87
C GLY A 890 2.89 -13.56 -3.10
N VAL A 891 3.84 -12.65 -3.27
CA VAL A 891 4.86 -12.67 -4.33
C VAL A 891 6.22 -12.50 -3.66
N MET A 892 7.21 -13.27 -4.11
CA MET A 892 8.58 -13.13 -3.64
C MET A 892 9.15 -11.81 -4.17
N ASP A 893 9.57 -10.94 -3.25
CA ASP A 893 10.30 -9.73 -3.60
C ASP A 893 11.80 -10.00 -3.56
N VAL A 894 12.26 -10.79 -4.52
CA VAL A 894 13.69 -11.07 -4.70
C VAL A 894 14.32 -9.96 -5.53
N ALA A 895 15.44 -9.40 -5.08
CA ALA A 895 16.29 -8.56 -5.91
C ALA A 895 16.91 -9.46 -6.99
N GLY A 896 16.25 -9.54 -8.15
CA GLY A 896 16.68 -10.43 -9.22
C GLY A 896 18.10 -10.14 -9.67
N ARG A 897 18.82 -11.16 -10.17
CA ARG A 897 20.20 -11.01 -10.68
C ARG A 897 20.23 -10.14 -11.93
N GLY A 898 19.07 -10.04 -12.60
CA GLY A 898 18.88 -9.42 -13.89
C GLY A 898 19.09 -10.45 -15.01
N GLN A 899 18.30 -10.32 -16.08
CA GLN A 899 18.25 -11.30 -17.18
C GLN A 899 19.64 -11.65 -17.74
N LEU A 900 20.53 -10.66 -17.90
CA LEU A 900 21.88 -10.90 -18.45
C LEU A 900 22.75 -11.74 -17.51
N ALA A 901 22.67 -11.50 -16.19
CA ALA A 901 23.43 -12.28 -15.21
C ALA A 901 22.88 -13.71 -15.08
N ALA A 902 21.56 -13.87 -15.15
CA ALA A 902 20.92 -15.19 -15.21
C ALA A 902 21.35 -15.96 -16.47
N ARG A 903 21.40 -15.30 -17.63
CA ARG A 903 21.89 -15.88 -18.89
C ARG A 903 23.35 -16.29 -18.82
N ASP A 904 24.21 -15.44 -18.25
CA ASP A 904 25.63 -15.75 -18.06
C ASP A 904 25.82 -16.99 -17.18
N ALA A 905 25.10 -17.06 -16.05
CA ALA A 905 25.12 -18.22 -15.15
C ALA A 905 24.61 -19.52 -15.79
N LEU A 906 23.77 -19.43 -16.83
CA LEU A 906 23.20 -20.56 -17.56
C LEU A 906 23.89 -20.83 -18.90
N GLU A 907 24.94 -20.07 -19.22
CA GLU A 907 25.67 -20.12 -20.49
C GLU A 907 24.76 -19.94 -21.72
N VAL A 908 23.80 -19.02 -21.62
CA VAL A 908 22.84 -18.68 -22.67
C VAL A 908 23.32 -17.47 -23.48
N ASP A 909 23.33 -17.59 -24.81
CA ASP A 909 23.66 -16.48 -25.71
C ASP A 909 22.68 -15.30 -25.51
N PRO A 910 23.17 -14.07 -25.22
CA PRO A 910 22.33 -12.88 -25.12
C PRO A 910 21.51 -12.56 -26.37
N ALA A 911 21.94 -13.03 -27.56
CA ALA A 911 21.26 -12.78 -28.82
C ALA A 911 19.98 -13.60 -28.99
N VAL A 912 19.85 -14.75 -28.32
CA VAL A 912 18.66 -15.60 -28.46
C VAL A 912 17.48 -15.09 -27.64
N LYS A 913 16.28 -15.45 -28.09
CA LYS A 913 15.00 -15.14 -27.46
C LYS A 913 14.45 -16.36 -26.76
N ILE A 914 14.19 -16.25 -25.46
CA ILE A 914 13.69 -17.37 -24.65
C ILE A 914 12.22 -17.14 -24.29
N VAL A 915 11.37 -18.10 -24.64
CA VAL A 915 10.04 -18.26 -24.05
C VAL A 915 10.16 -19.31 -22.94
N ALA A 916 9.61 -19.06 -21.76
CA ALA A 916 9.64 -20.03 -20.66
C ALA A 916 8.25 -20.38 -20.13
N SER A 917 8.02 -21.63 -19.74
CA SER A 917 6.85 -22.07 -18.97
C SER A 917 7.28 -22.57 -17.59
N TYR A 918 6.41 -22.45 -16.59
CA TYR A 918 6.73 -22.82 -15.20
C TYR A 918 5.58 -23.55 -14.47
N GLY A 919 5.94 -24.48 -13.57
CA GLY A 919 5.00 -25.20 -12.69
C GLY A 919 4.83 -26.68 -13.04
N PHE A 920 3.96 -27.42 -12.34
CA PHE A 920 3.82 -28.85 -12.59
C PHE A 920 3.34 -29.21 -14.01
N MET A 921 3.80 -30.35 -14.53
CA MET A 921 3.43 -30.87 -15.84
C MET A 921 2.07 -31.60 -15.75
N LEU A 922 0.98 -30.86 -15.84
CA LEU A 922 -0.39 -31.40 -15.77
C LEU A 922 -1.21 -31.02 -17.01
N PRO A 923 -2.17 -31.85 -17.47
CA PRO A 923 -2.89 -31.62 -18.73
C PRO A 923 -3.56 -30.25 -18.86
N HIS A 924 -4.12 -29.74 -17.77
CA HIS A 924 -4.80 -28.43 -17.76
C HIS A 924 -3.85 -27.23 -17.84
N LYS A 925 -2.53 -27.42 -17.79
CA LYS A 925 -1.54 -26.32 -17.81
C LYS A 925 -1.24 -25.80 -19.23
N GLY A 926 -1.80 -26.44 -20.26
CA GLY A 926 -1.74 -25.99 -21.66
C GLY A 926 -0.38 -26.12 -22.34
N LEU A 927 0.42 -27.11 -21.92
CA LEU A 927 1.80 -27.28 -22.40
C LEU A 927 1.86 -27.76 -23.85
N ILE A 928 0.87 -28.53 -24.31
CA ILE A 928 0.77 -28.97 -25.72
C ILE A 928 0.57 -27.75 -26.62
N GLU A 929 -0.36 -26.86 -26.24
CA GLU A 929 -0.68 -25.67 -27.02
C GLU A 929 0.51 -24.70 -27.10
N VAL A 930 1.33 -24.59 -26.05
CA VAL A 930 2.57 -23.80 -26.10
C VAL A 930 3.61 -24.43 -27.01
N VAL A 931 3.79 -25.75 -27.00
CA VAL A 931 4.72 -26.44 -27.91
C VAL A 931 4.32 -26.23 -29.38
N GLU A 932 3.03 -26.37 -29.67
CA GLU A 932 2.49 -26.14 -31.02
C GLU A 932 2.61 -24.67 -31.45
N ALA A 933 2.28 -23.73 -30.56
CA ALA A 933 2.40 -22.31 -30.83
C ALA A 933 3.87 -21.89 -31.04
N PHE A 934 4.78 -22.47 -30.27
CA PHE A 934 6.22 -22.24 -30.39
C PHE A 934 6.77 -22.77 -31.71
N ALA A 935 6.26 -23.92 -32.21
CA ALA A 935 6.61 -24.41 -33.53
C ALA A 935 6.21 -23.43 -34.65
N GLU A 936 5.04 -22.79 -34.53
CA GLU A 936 4.62 -21.73 -35.46
C GLU A 936 5.47 -20.46 -35.36
N LEU A 937 6.00 -20.13 -34.18
CA LEU A 937 6.94 -19.03 -33.98
C LEU A 937 8.30 -19.34 -34.64
N CYS A 938 8.79 -20.58 -34.52
CA CYS A 938 10.03 -21.04 -35.14
C CYS A 938 10.04 -20.89 -36.67
N LYS A 939 8.87 -20.92 -37.33
CA LYS A 939 8.77 -20.69 -38.78
C LYS A 939 9.09 -19.24 -39.19
N ALA A 940 8.90 -18.29 -38.27
CA ALA A 940 9.13 -16.87 -38.51
C ALA A 940 10.44 -16.36 -37.90
N ARG A 941 11.02 -17.11 -36.95
CA ARG A 941 12.19 -16.71 -36.18
C ARG A 941 13.10 -17.89 -35.90
N ASP A 942 14.38 -17.75 -36.22
CA ASP A 942 15.36 -18.77 -35.91
C ASP A 942 16.02 -18.61 -34.55
N ASP A 943 16.00 -17.39 -34.00
CA ASP A 943 16.67 -17.00 -32.76
C ASP A 943 15.88 -17.33 -31.49
N VAL A 944 14.79 -18.09 -31.57
CA VAL A 944 13.90 -18.41 -30.44
C VAL A 944 14.13 -19.80 -29.85
N TYR A 945 14.04 -19.91 -28.52
CA TYR A 945 14.16 -21.14 -27.74
C TYR A 945 13.05 -21.23 -26.69
N LEU A 946 12.64 -22.45 -26.33
CA LEU A 946 11.62 -22.72 -25.33
C LEU A 946 12.23 -23.42 -24.10
N PHE A 947 12.12 -22.81 -22.93
CA PHE A 947 12.49 -23.41 -21.65
C PHE A 947 11.23 -23.90 -20.94
N MET A 948 11.06 -25.21 -20.87
CA MET A 948 9.95 -25.83 -20.13
C MET A 948 10.42 -26.18 -18.73
N VAL A 949 10.27 -25.24 -17.79
CA VAL A 949 10.64 -25.40 -16.37
C VAL A 949 9.46 -26.04 -15.63
N ASN A 950 9.17 -27.30 -15.97
CA ASN A 950 7.95 -27.97 -15.58
C ASN A 950 8.19 -29.33 -14.92
N ALA A 951 8.06 -29.37 -13.59
CA ALA A 951 8.30 -30.58 -12.81
C ALA A 951 7.22 -31.67 -13.03
N LEU A 952 7.63 -32.93 -13.06
CA LEU A 952 6.69 -34.06 -13.04
C LEU A 952 5.95 -34.11 -11.69
N TYR A 953 4.64 -34.31 -11.75
CA TYR A 953 3.79 -34.54 -10.58
C TYR A 953 3.62 -36.07 -10.38
N PRO A 954 3.52 -36.59 -9.14
CA PRO A 954 3.36 -38.03 -8.89
C PRO A 954 1.95 -38.52 -9.25
N ASP A 955 1.60 -38.43 -10.53
CA ASP A 955 0.32 -38.82 -11.12
C ASP A 955 0.54 -39.36 -12.54
N ALA A 956 -0.23 -40.39 -12.92
CA ALA A 956 -0.09 -41.05 -14.21
C ALA A 956 -0.30 -40.11 -15.41
N SER A 957 -1.19 -39.11 -15.28
CA SER A 957 -1.45 -38.15 -16.34
C SER A 957 -0.26 -37.23 -16.62
N SER A 958 0.58 -36.95 -15.60
CA SER A 958 1.79 -36.14 -15.74
C SER A 958 2.84 -36.86 -16.59
N THR A 959 3.09 -38.14 -16.30
CA THR A 959 4.01 -38.99 -17.09
C THR A 959 3.52 -39.20 -18.52
N GLN A 960 2.20 -39.40 -18.70
CA GLN A 960 1.61 -39.53 -20.04
C GLN A 960 1.79 -38.25 -20.86
N LEU A 961 1.51 -37.09 -20.27
CA LEU A 961 1.68 -35.79 -20.92
C LEU A 961 3.15 -35.55 -21.30
N HIS A 962 4.10 -35.95 -20.44
CA HIS A 962 5.52 -35.86 -20.76
C HIS A 962 5.86 -36.62 -22.06
N HIS A 963 5.42 -37.88 -22.18
CA HIS A 963 5.67 -38.67 -23.39
C HIS A 963 5.01 -38.06 -24.63
N GLU A 964 3.79 -37.53 -24.49
CA GLU A 964 3.07 -36.86 -25.57
C GLU A 964 3.80 -35.60 -26.06
N LEU A 965 4.29 -34.76 -25.13
CA LEU A 965 5.08 -33.57 -25.44
C LEU A 965 6.33 -33.90 -26.25
N LEU A 966 7.08 -34.94 -25.87
CA LEU A 966 8.28 -35.38 -26.58
C LEU A 966 7.94 -35.81 -28.02
N ALA A 967 6.90 -36.64 -28.19
CA ALA A 967 6.45 -37.09 -29.51
C ALA A 967 5.95 -35.94 -30.38
N ARG A 968 5.28 -34.94 -29.78
CA ARG A 968 4.81 -33.73 -30.48
C ARG A 968 5.99 -32.87 -30.96
N MET A 969 6.99 -32.65 -30.12
CA MET A 969 8.20 -31.89 -30.49
C MET A 969 8.97 -32.55 -31.63
N ASP A 970 9.07 -33.88 -31.61
CA ASP A 970 9.78 -34.65 -32.64
C ASP A 970 9.01 -34.57 -33.97
N SER A 971 7.69 -34.70 -33.97
CA SER A 971 6.87 -34.57 -35.20
C SER A 971 6.85 -33.14 -35.77
N LEU A 972 6.96 -32.13 -34.92
CA LEU A 972 7.05 -30.72 -35.32
C LEU A 972 8.48 -30.27 -35.69
N GLY A 973 9.50 -31.10 -35.47
CA GLY A 973 10.89 -30.80 -35.82
C GLY A 973 11.55 -29.72 -34.96
N ILE A 974 11.06 -29.47 -33.75
CA ILE A 974 11.54 -28.39 -32.86
C ILE A 974 12.33 -28.89 -31.65
N ARG A 975 12.58 -30.20 -31.55
CA ARG A 975 13.22 -30.82 -30.38
C ARG A 975 14.54 -30.17 -29.95
N SER A 976 15.35 -29.72 -30.91
CA SER A 976 16.63 -29.04 -30.63
C SER A 976 16.49 -27.60 -30.11
N LYS A 977 15.30 -26.99 -30.22
CA LYS A 977 14.99 -25.63 -29.74
C LYS A 977 14.25 -25.63 -28.40
N VAL A 978 13.97 -26.80 -27.81
CA VAL A 978 13.26 -26.93 -26.53
C VAL A 978 14.16 -27.56 -25.48
N ARG A 979 14.28 -26.92 -24.31
CA ARG A 979 14.95 -27.47 -23.13
C ARG A 979 13.93 -27.74 -22.03
N MET A 980 13.83 -29.00 -21.59
CA MET A 980 12.89 -29.42 -20.55
C MET A 980 13.62 -29.65 -19.22
N PHE A 981 13.02 -29.14 -18.14
CA PHE A 981 13.47 -29.36 -16.76
C PHE A 981 12.32 -30.01 -15.99
N THR A 982 12.42 -31.32 -15.77
CA THR A 982 11.34 -32.17 -15.22
C THR A 982 11.46 -32.45 -13.73
N ASP A 983 12.58 -32.07 -13.12
CA ASP A 983 12.81 -32.21 -11.68
C ASP A 983 12.09 -31.11 -10.90
N PHE A 984 11.74 -31.40 -9.65
CA PHE A 984 11.29 -30.37 -8.71
C PHE A 984 12.49 -29.57 -8.22
N LEU A 985 12.73 -28.41 -8.85
CA LEU A 985 13.93 -27.60 -8.64
C LEU A 985 13.85 -26.74 -7.36
N PRO A 986 15.00 -26.46 -6.70
CA PRO A 986 15.08 -25.40 -5.70
C PRO A 986 14.64 -24.04 -6.28
N GLU A 987 14.06 -23.19 -5.43
CA GLU A 987 13.43 -21.93 -5.83
C GLU A 987 14.42 -21.00 -6.53
N GLU A 988 15.65 -20.89 -6.03
CA GLU A 988 16.68 -20.03 -6.58
C GLU A 988 17.09 -20.46 -8.00
N VAL A 989 17.07 -21.76 -8.27
CA VAL A 989 17.36 -22.33 -9.59
C VAL A 989 16.19 -22.08 -10.54
N GLY A 990 14.96 -22.32 -10.08
CA GLY A 990 13.75 -22.03 -10.84
C GLY A 990 13.66 -20.56 -11.23
N LEU A 991 13.87 -19.65 -10.29
CA LEU A 991 13.89 -18.21 -10.53
C LEU A 991 14.99 -17.79 -11.51
N CYS A 992 16.20 -18.35 -11.40
CA CYS A 992 17.29 -18.08 -12.34
C CYS A 992 16.92 -18.48 -13.79
N LEU A 993 16.31 -19.65 -13.98
CA LEU A 993 15.85 -20.10 -15.30
C LEU A 993 14.77 -19.18 -15.88
N LEU A 994 13.87 -18.68 -15.04
CA LEU A 994 12.81 -17.75 -15.45
C LEU A 994 13.35 -16.34 -15.73
N GLU A 995 14.31 -15.85 -14.94
CA GLU A 995 14.97 -14.55 -15.14
C GLU A 995 15.66 -14.46 -16.50
N ALA A 996 16.18 -15.58 -17.02
CA ALA A 996 16.81 -15.64 -18.34
C ALA A 996 15.81 -15.46 -19.50
N ALA A 997 14.51 -15.70 -19.27
CA ALA A 997 13.48 -15.66 -20.30
C ALA A 997 13.19 -14.24 -20.81
N ASP A 998 12.90 -14.09 -22.11
CA ASP A 998 12.33 -12.85 -22.66
C ASP A 998 10.85 -12.72 -22.32
N LEU A 999 10.12 -13.84 -22.29
CA LEU A 999 8.70 -13.92 -21.98
C LEU A 999 8.41 -15.23 -21.23
N ILE A 1000 7.64 -15.15 -20.15
CA ILE A 1000 7.17 -16.31 -19.39
C ILE A 1000 5.69 -16.52 -19.67
N VAL A 1001 5.27 -17.74 -20.00
CA VAL A 1001 3.91 -18.06 -20.45
C VAL A 1001 3.21 -19.06 -19.53
N PHE A 1002 1.94 -18.80 -19.26
CA PHE A 1002 1.04 -19.67 -18.49
C PHE A 1002 -0.25 -19.89 -19.30
N PRO A 1003 -0.22 -20.79 -20.30
CA PRO A 1003 -1.29 -20.99 -21.28
C PRO A 1003 -2.42 -21.89 -20.72
N TYR A 1004 -2.82 -21.71 -19.46
CA TYR A 1004 -3.69 -22.66 -18.78
C TYR A 1004 -5.01 -22.85 -19.53
N GLN A 1005 -5.55 -24.06 -19.40
CA GLN A 1005 -6.84 -24.49 -19.91
C GLN A 1005 -7.87 -24.46 -18.77
N ASN A 1006 -8.87 -25.34 -18.75
CA ASN A 1006 -9.88 -25.32 -17.69
C ASN A 1006 -9.28 -25.78 -16.34
N THR A 1007 -9.41 -24.95 -15.30
CA THR A 1007 -9.00 -25.27 -13.93
C THR A 1007 -10.05 -24.81 -12.92
N ALA A 1008 -10.14 -25.52 -11.79
CA ALA A 1008 -10.99 -25.20 -10.66
C ALA A 1008 -10.26 -24.45 -9.53
N GLU A 1009 -8.95 -24.24 -9.66
CA GLU A 1009 -8.13 -23.52 -8.69
C GLU A 1009 -8.46 -22.01 -8.66
N SER A 1010 -8.35 -21.41 -7.48
CA SER A 1010 -8.72 -20.00 -7.22
C SER A 1010 -7.66 -18.99 -7.65
N SER A 1011 -6.37 -19.33 -7.50
CA SER A 1011 -5.24 -18.44 -7.79
C SER A 1011 -4.01 -19.30 -8.13
N SER A 1012 -3.10 -18.80 -8.96
CA SER A 1012 -1.94 -19.58 -9.40
C SER A 1012 -0.64 -19.11 -8.74
N ALA A 1013 -0.06 -19.93 -7.87
CA ALA A 1013 1.27 -19.65 -7.30
C ALA A 1013 2.39 -19.62 -8.38
N ALA A 1014 2.30 -20.47 -9.40
CA ALA A 1014 3.34 -20.60 -10.42
C ALA A 1014 3.60 -19.30 -11.20
N VAL A 1015 2.55 -18.55 -11.55
CA VAL A 1015 2.74 -17.28 -12.27
C VAL A 1015 3.35 -16.19 -11.38
N ARG A 1016 3.33 -16.34 -10.06
CA ARG A 1016 3.93 -15.38 -9.12
C ARG A 1016 5.44 -15.53 -9.09
N PHE A 1017 5.97 -16.73 -9.38
CA PHE A 1017 7.39 -16.92 -9.68
C PHE A 1017 7.77 -16.17 -10.96
N GLY A 1018 6.94 -16.25 -12.00
CA GLY A 1018 7.15 -15.48 -13.23
C GLY A 1018 7.18 -13.97 -12.96
N ILE A 1019 6.20 -13.44 -12.22
CA ILE A 1019 6.13 -12.01 -11.90
C ILE A 1019 7.31 -11.57 -11.00
N ALA A 1020 7.72 -12.38 -10.03
CA ALA A 1020 8.84 -12.09 -9.13
C ALA A 1020 10.16 -11.81 -9.88
N THR A 1021 10.36 -12.45 -11.05
CA THR A 1021 11.55 -12.23 -11.90
C THR A 1021 11.57 -10.87 -12.61
N ARG A 1022 10.49 -10.09 -12.52
CA ARG A 1022 10.29 -8.82 -13.25
C ARG A 1022 10.40 -8.98 -14.77
N ARG A 1023 10.22 -10.20 -15.30
CA ARG A 1023 10.13 -10.47 -16.74
C ARG A 1023 8.70 -10.32 -17.26
N PRO A 1024 8.50 -10.04 -18.55
CA PRO A 1024 7.17 -10.10 -19.16
C PRO A 1024 6.52 -11.46 -18.90
N VAL A 1025 5.26 -11.44 -18.49
CA VAL A 1025 4.45 -12.62 -18.19
C VAL A 1025 3.20 -12.58 -19.05
N ALA A 1026 2.86 -13.68 -19.72
CA ALA A 1026 1.63 -13.84 -20.48
C ALA A 1026 0.78 -14.99 -19.95
N THR A 1027 -0.53 -14.79 -19.92
CA THR A 1027 -1.50 -15.75 -19.38
C THR A 1027 -2.71 -15.87 -20.28
N THR A 1028 -3.41 -17.00 -20.25
CA THR A 1028 -4.75 -17.09 -20.84
C THR A 1028 -5.77 -16.27 -20.04
N SER A 1029 -6.87 -15.91 -20.69
CA SER A 1029 -7.97 -15.14 -20.06
C SER A 1029 -8.86 -16.05 -19.23
N LEU A 1030 -8.34 -16.47 -18.07
CA LEU A 1030 -9.03 -17.33 -17.10
C LEU A 1030 -9.14 -16.66 -15.73
N GLY A 1031 -10.21 -16.98 -15.00
CA GLY A 1031 -10.51 -16.45 -13.66
C GLY A 1031 -9.38 -16.63 -12.64
N ILE A 1032 -8.61 -17.74 -12.71
CA ILE A 1032 -7.44 -18.01 -11.84
C ILE A 1032 -6.34 -16.94 -11.90
N PHE A 1033 -6.32 -16.15 -12.97
CA PHE A 1033 -5.36 -15.07 -13.18
C PHE A 1033 -5.97 -13.68 -12.99
N SER A 1034 -7.23 -13.58 -12.58
CA SER A 1034 -7.90 -12.28 -12.38
C SER A 1034 -7.12 -11.40 -11.41
N ASP A 1035 -6.61 -11.98 -10.32
CA ASP A 1035 -5.85 -11.30 -9.27
C ASP A 1035 -4.51 -10.66 -9.70
N ILE A 1036 -4.02 -10.97 -10.92
CA ILE A 1036 -2.82 -10.34 -11.52
C ILE A 1036 -3.12 -9.54 -12.78
N GLU A 1037 -4.39 -9.26 -13.05
CA GLU A 1037 -4.76 -8.39 -14.16
C GLU A 1037 -4.08 -7.01 -14.04
N GLY A 1038 -3.53 -6.53 -15.16
CA GLY A 1038 -2.67 -5.35 -15.23
C GLY A 1038 -1.18 -5.64 -15.05
N GLN A 1039 -0.77 -6.83 -14.57
CA GLN A 1039 0.63 -7.19 -14.30
C GLN A 1039 1.28 -8.06 -15.38
N GLY A 1040 0.62 -8.23 -16.52
CA GLY A 1040 1.10 -9.06 -17.62
C GLY A 1040 0.21 -8.99 -18.85
N LEU A 1041 0.61 -9.72 -19.89
CA LEU A 1041 -0.07 -9.85 -21.16
C LEU A 1041 -1.17 -10.93 -21.10
N ARG A 1042 -2.17 -10.79 -21.98
CA ARG A 1042 -3.29 -11.73 -22.11
C ARG A 1042 -3.31 -12.31 -23.52
N PHE A 1043 -3.33 -13.63 -23.62
CA PHE A 1043 -3.58 -14.29 -24.90
C PHE A 1043 -5.02 -14.02 -25.36
N ARG A 1044 -5.20 -13.80 -26.67
CA ARG A 1044 -6.50 -13.58 -27.32
C ARG A 1044 -7.39 -14.83 -27.28
N GLY A 1045 -6.77 -16.01 -27.13
CA GLY A 1045 -7.42 -17.30 -27.09
C GLY A 1045 -6.56 -18.36 -26.41
N ARG A 1046 -7.10 -19.57 -26.29
CA ARG A 1046 -6.44 -20.71 -25.61
C ARG A 1046 -5.88 -21.74 -26.58
N GLU A 1047 -6.21 -21.63 -27.86
CA GLU A 1047 -5.74 -22.54 -28.90
C GLU A 1047 -4.33 -22.14 -29.35
N ALA A 1048 -3.55 -23.12 -29.80
CA ALA A 1048 -2.18 -22.90 -30.26
C ALA A 1048 -2.04 -21.80 -31.33
N ARG A 1049 -3.04 -21.66 -32.23
CA ARG A 1049 -3.06 -20.61 -33.26
C ARG A 1049 -3.10 -19.20 -32.68
N ASP A 1050 -3.87 -19.01 -31.61
CA ASP A 1050 -4.09 -17.70 -30.99
C ASP A 1050 -2.85 -17.31 -30.19
N ILE A 1051 -2.32 -18.27 -29.41
CA ILE A 1051 -1.07 -18.13 -28.68
C ILE A 1051 0.07 -17.78 -29.65
N ALA A 1052 0.18 -18.48 -30.78
CA ALA A 1052 1.22 -18.21 -31.79
C ALA A 1052 1.11 -16.80 -32.39
N ALA A 1053 -0.11 -16.32 -32.67
CA ALA A 1053 -0.33 -14.98 -33.21
C ALA A 1053 0.11 -13.90 -32.23
N ASP A 1054 -0.21 -14.06 -30.94
CA ASP A 1054 0.21 -13.13 -29.89
C ASP A 1054 1.72 -13.16 -29.65
N LEU A 1055 2.34 -14.35 -29.61
CA LEU A 1055 3.79 -14.47 -29.49
C LEU A 1055 4.49 -13.72 -30.64
N LYS A 1056 4.05 -13.92 -31.88
CA LYS A 1056 4.61 -13.21 -33.04
C LYS A 1056 4.47 -11.69 -32.91
N GLN A 1057 3.32 -11.22 -32.45
CA GLN A 1057 3.07 -9.80 -32.25
C GLN A 1057 3.98 -9.21 -31.16
N TRP A 1058 4.02 -9.81 -29.98
CA TRP A 1058 4.74 -9.25 -28.83
C TRP A 1058 6.26 -9.27 -28.99
N PHE A 1059 6.82 -10.22 -29.76
CA PHE A 1059 8.23 -10.19 -30.12
C PHE A 1059 8.57 -9.17 -31.24
N SER A 1060 7.57 -8.46 -31.77
CA SER A 1060 7.71 -7.51 -32.87
C SER A 1060 7.40 -6.05 -32.49
N ASP A 1061 6.88 -5.79 -31.30
CA ASP A 1061 6.53 -4.45 -30.80
C ASP A 1061 6.94 -4.24 -29.32
N ASP A 1062 6.64 -3.06 -28.77
CA ASP A 1062 6.99 -2.70 -27.39
C ASP A 1062 6.01 -3.28 -26.34
N SER A 1063 5.20 -4.30 -26.68
CA SER A 1063 4.22 -4.88 -25.75
C SER A 1063 4.89 -5.52 -24.53
N LEU A 1064 6.02 -6.19 -24.73
CA LEU A 1064 6.78 -6.81 -23.64
C LEU A 1064 7.24 -5.76 -22.62
N GLU A 1065 7.79 -4.63 -23.08
CA GLU A 1065 8.24 -3.54 -22.22
C GLU A 1065 7.08 -2.89 -21.46
N ARG A 1066 5.99 -2.56 -22.17
CA ARG A 1066 4.80 -1.94 -21.56
C ARG A 1066 4.13 -2.84 -20.51
N SER A 1067 4.17 -4.16 -20.68
CA SER A 1067 3.56 -5.13 -19.76
C SER A 1067 4.15 -5.13 -18.34
N MET A 1068 5.29 -4.46 -18.13
CA MET A 1068 6.01 -4.44 -16.86
C MET A 1068 5.79 -3.15 -16.06
N HIS A 1069 5.01 -2.20 -16.60
CA HIS A 1069 4.75 -0.93 -15.92
C HIS A 1069 4.03 -1.15 -14.58
N GLY A 1070 4.49 -0.46 -13.53
CA GLY A 1070 3.89 -0.55 -12.19
C GLY A 1070 4.18 -1.86 -11.42
N ARG A 1071 4.94 -2.80 -12.00
CA ARG A 1071 5.17 -4.13 -11.41
C ARG A 1071 5.85 -4.10 -10.05
N ASP A 1072 6.87 -3.27 -9.87
CA ASP A 1072 7.63 -3.23 -8.60
C ASP A 1072 6.76 -2.82 -7.42
N ALA A 1073 5.94 -1.80 -7.61
CA ALA A 1073 5.06 -1.33 -6.55
C ALA A 1073 3.92 -2.35 -6.29
N TRP A 1074 3.48 -3.10 -7.32
CA TRP A 1074 2.52 -4.19 -7.15
C TRP A 1074 3.12 -5.37 -6.40
N ILE A 1075 4.37 -5.73 -6.68
CA ILE A 1075 5.16 -6.74 -5.94
C ILE A 1075 5.32 -6.29 -4.48
N GLY A 1076 5.74 -5.04 -4.26
CA GLY A 1076 5.95 -4.50 -2.91
C GLY A 1076 4.68 -4.45 -2.05
N ALA A 1077 3.50 -4.24 -2.67
CA ALA A 1077 2.21 -4.33 -1.98
C ALA A 1077 1.83 -5.77 -1.59
N ARG A 1078 2.33 -6.77 -2.32
CA ARG A 1078 2.01 -8.20 -2.15
C ARG A 1078 3.20 -9.03 -1.68
N SER A 1079 4.21 -8.38 -1.11
CA SER A 1079 5.37 -9.09 -0.56
C SER A 1079 4.95 -9.89 0.67
N TRP A 1080 5.57 -11.06 0.85
CA TRP A 1080 5.26 -11.93 2.00
C TRP A 1080 5.39 -11.24 3.37
N PRO A 1081 6.41 -10.40 3.65
CA PRO A 1081 6.50 -9.67 4.92
C PRO A 1081 5.30 -8.75 5.16
N ARG A 1082 4.84 -8.05 4.11
CA ARG A 1082 3.72 -7.10 4.20
C ARG A 1082 2.40 -7.82 4.42
N LEU A 1083 2.18 -8.92 3.71
CA LEU A 1083 0.99 -9.75 3.89
C LEU A 1083 0.96 -10.41 5.28
N MET A 1084 2.11 -10.86 5.80
CA MET A 1084 2.18 -11.41 7.14
C MET A 1084 1.88 -10.34 8.20
N LEU A 1085 2.40 -9.11 8.06
CA LEU A 1085 2.03 -7.99 8.94
C LEU A 1085 0.52 -7.74 8.93
N LYS A 1086 -0.10 -7.71 7.75
CA LYS A 1086 -1.56 -7.55 7.59
C LYS A 1086 -2.33 -8.69 8.27
N MET A 1087 -1.88 -9.94 8.11
CA MET A 1087 -2.44 -11.11 8.78
C MET A 1087 -2.33 -11.01 10.31
N THR A 1088 -1.14 -10.70 10.84
CA THR A 1088 -0.92 -10.53 12.29
C THR A 1088 -1.85 -9.46 12.86
N ASN A 1089 -1.96 -8.32 12.18
CA ASN A 1089 -2.85 -7.24 12.62
C ASN A 1089 -4.33 -7.63 12.59
N LEU A 1090 -4.77 -8.34 11.54
CA LEU A 1090 -6.12 -8.90 11.45
C LEU A 1090 -6.39 -9.82 12.65
N LEU A 1091 -5.48 -10.77 12.93
CA LEU A 1091 -5.64 -11.76 13.99
C LEU A 1091 -5.68 -11.11 15.38
N ARG A 1092 -4.77 -10.18 15.67
CA ARG A 1092 -4.80 -9.38 16.92
C ARG A 1092 -6.12 -8.64 17.06
N GLY A 1093 -6.57 -8.03 15.97
CA GLY A 1093 -7.84 -7.35 15.92
C GLY A 1093 -9.04 -8.25 16.27
N LEU A 1094 -9.06 -9.48 15.77
CA LEU A 1094 -10.12 -10.44 16.07
C LEU A 1094 -10.10 -10.88 17.55
N VAL A 1095 -8.92 -11.00 18.17
CA VAL A 1095 -8.80 -11.28 19.61
C VAL A 1095 -9.34 -10.12 20.45
N ILE A 1096 -8.99 -8.88 20.09
CA ILE A 1096 -9.53 -7.67 20.75
C ILE A 1096 -11.06 -7.63 20.64
N ASP A 1097 -11.60 -7.97 19.48
CA ASP A 1097 -13.04 -8.04 19.26
C ASP A 1097 -13.70 -9.13 20.12
N ALA A 1098 -13.07 -10.30 20.25
CA ALA A 1098 -13.58 -11.42 21.05
C ALA A 1098 -13.57 -11.14 22.56
N ALA A 1099 -12.68 -10.25 23.03
CA ALA A 1099 -12.58 -9.85 24.43
C ALA A 1099 -13.62 -8.78 24.84
N SER A 1100 -14.33 -8.16 23.89
CA SER A 1100 -15.30 -7.11 24.20
C SER A 1100 -16.58 -7.68 24.82
N PRO A 1101 -17.14 -7.06 25.88
CA PRO A 1101 -18.37 -7.48 26.54
C PRO A 1101 -19.65 -7.21 25.72
N ASP A 1102 -19.56 -6.60 24.54
CA ASP A 1102 -20.67 -6.57 23.57
C ASP A 1102 -20.52 -7.73 22.56
N PRO A 1103 -21.10 -8.91 22.84
CA PRO A 1103 -21.01 -10.08 21.98
C PRO A 1103 -21.85 -9.95 20.71
N ALA A 1104 -22.45 -8.79 20.41
CA ALA A 1104 -23.04 -8.50 19.11
C ALA A 1104 -21.94 -8.33 18.06
N ARG A 1105 -21.25 -9.46 17.79
CA ARG A 1105 -20.31 -9.72 16.70
C ARG A 1105 -20.69 -8.85 15.51
N TYR A 1106 -19.70 -8.38 14.74
CA TYR A 1106 -19.90 -7.68 13.45
C TYR A 1106 -20.76 -8.44 12.42
N THR A 1107 -21.38 -9.56 12.79
CA THR A 1107 -22.40 -10.30 12.05
C THR A 1107 -23.80 -10.10 12.56
N ARG A 1108 -24.70 -10.03 11.59
CA ARG A 1108 -26.15 -10.08 11.75
C ARG A 1108 -26.58 -11.31 12.56
N ASN A 1109 -27.05 -11.11 13.78
CA ASN A 1109 -28.00 -12.03 14.40
C ASN A 1109 -29.38 -11.39 14.27
N PHE A 1110 -30.07 -11.64 13.16
CA PHE A 1110 -31.49 -11.30 13.02
C PHE A 1110 -32.43 -12.43 13.50
N ASN A 1111 -31.91 -13.40 14.26
CA ASN A 1111 -32.74 -14.37 14.97
C ASN A 1111 -32.57 -14.22 16.48
N LYS A 1112 -33.20 -13.17 17.03
CA LYS A 1112 -33.77 -13.19 18.38
C LYS A 1112 -35.19 -12.67 18.27
N ASP A 1113 -36.05 -13.47 17.65
CA ASP A 1113 -37.30 -13.99 18.21
C ASP A 1113 -37.95 -14.99 17.24
#